data_AF-A0A0J9W0A7-F1
#
_entry.id   AF-A0A0J9W0A7-F1
#
_cell.length_a   1.000
_cell.length_b   1.000
_cell.length_c   1.000
_cell.angle_alpha   90.00
_cell.angle_beta   90.00
_cell.angle_gamma   90.00
#
_symmetry.space_group_name_H-M   'P 1'
#
loop_
_entity.id
_entity.type
_entity.pdbx_description
1 polymer ?
#
loop_
_entity_poly.entity_id
_entity_poly.type
_entity_poly.pdbx_seq_one_letter_code
_entity_poly.pdbx_strand_id
1 'polypeptide(L)'
;MQGRTQERLSLCSILLLLFAVTLFTFAQAAPQVAPSGEPDDVAVEDGGDITSAVNDRLPASMADIIKATDDEDVPTAPGVLIQSRDEPACTPINMPAADWKSDTDYATASLVRYGGRLYGCLQRHRSHPGWEPPHVPALWATPTPCGVTAWEVQTQYKIGSKVTFERENYQCQEAHISSEGWTPLATPSLWNKVQLIRSIRISKSNVQFGESFRVFVRLTEPEGFRVFINGVPGSSQWFQFYDFPGIHKVTVAVYRREDFIETRSVDILVENPQDLPLKAKFPYMAMSSPEAGAGYFEILNFADIHVPGTVYTWDFGRAGSRTTTGPSVKQLFEDYLDINEPYGTFEVRVTAAYPGQSPVSATRSVVVWNTYFLEKARGFVKPKLDYNFRAVRQDKKLAGSCRIKNVEPEPLHLTKKAFQYLTEDSEFAQMFAPEEAISVRVPANKAADIDCGIPFPLPRGSFGYAVHLAGQTDAGKRVRTSCYFEYRESTQGSGTRIITDPNAVRALHSMRNQSLHHDKAFFTRDEVIRHIRIVEGVSTRPNVKILRENITAGKEEMPDIRAFSGEVLLGKPCLPDEDPPEVGVTCQLTDEWAWVTIPARIANAFKGDAILSPAGNGVIGGLLRQVDPPQAYAHSGIMTKNHYEIRHSTASEDRMHGHLVGSVLGERGTDGIDPDVLKYAWPGTITQSVQGAFNGEDLVDPDTGKPYRISAFDYRTRQDQGMKLIPALILKPDPFKEALIPSVRTTLHRVADAAAAIKGHYRFYAYTNAGISTRSTSYNAPDRGSTWWASNTTPTVCSSLLWAAAKSVVNPRIQLEGAGMITLPYELEPQDVAAGARIDSQTLDGLYMYSAEERLTAAEWLYGYMWNLAADKIHKKFPWLPASWVGDAPDDLGNQMVNTFNSDWTGDNGDGRGHSKDSDNWKNMGLGHAVSPDHLLFWDAPGPIVNGVQKGLYGYTEKLVYRPETYEYRHISRWKLIKTTGTVTGTVSYHGRAVDGATVSIGASTAVTALDGSFTIGDVPAGTFKVKAGKLIERVYAEGALSISVTANSTTSVAITLQDPPEFYREVVLSGSLYIRDDQLISSNSRKYGMYYDGIFVGPFGTHAEQVHKEGHGGEIRVEVYVKMDWKFPGDIAGTVYVKFYEGRNEDTGDLEDKETEQFRVARGSRETVRIHVVSSGVGGGDTADLTLEISNNVRP
;
A
#
# COMPACT_ATOMS: atom_id res chain seq x y z
N MET A 1 -3.20 -46.50 48.39
CA MET A 1 -3.85 -47.79 48.75
C MET A 1 -5.33 -47.52 48.90
N GLN A 2 -6.21 -48.41 48.40
CA GLN A 2 -7.69 -48.36 48.51
C GLN A 2 -8.35 -47.10 47.88
N GLY A 3 -9.51 -47.17 47.22
CA GLY A 3 -10.33 -48.32 46.82
C GLY A 3 -11.19 -47.99 45.58
N ARG A 4 -11.69 -49.02 44.89
CA ARG A 4 -12.62 -48.91 43.74
C ARG A 4 -14.08 -48.85 44.22
N THR A 5 -15.00 -48.38 43.36
CA THR A 5 -16.29 -48.99 42.89
C THR A 5 -17.42 -47.96 42.73
N GLN A 6 -18.53 -48.18 41.99
CA GLN A 6 -18.84 -48.91 40.74
C GLN A 6 -20.34 -48.68 40.40
N GLU A 7 -20.69 -48.59 39.10
CA GLU A 7 -22.02 -48.81 38.46
C GLU A 7 -23.35 -48.15 38.93
N ARG A 8 -23.96 -47.43 37.95
CA ARG A 8 -25.32 -47.56 37.38
C ARG A 8 -26.54 -47.95 38.24
N LEU A 9 -27.61 -47.15 38.11
CA LEU A 9 -29.07 -47.50 38.12
C LEU A 9 -29.86 -46.25 37.62
N SER A 10 -31.16 -46.29 37.26
CA SER A 10 -31.80 -46.95 36.11
C SER A 10 -33.14 -46.24 35.78
N LEU A 11 -33.73 -46.50 34.61
CA LEU A 11 -34.87 -45.81 33.98
C LEU A 11 -36.28 -46.01 34.62
N CYS A 12 -37.15 -45.01 34.37
CA CYS A 12 -38.62 -45.05 34.17
C CYS A 12 -39.61 -45.50 35.29
N SER A 13 -40.66 -44.68 35.53
CA SER A 13 -42.06 -44.91 35.07
C SER A 13 -43.13 -44.01 35.77
N ILE A 14 -44.38 -44.00 35.23
CA ILE A 14 -45.68 -43.65 35.90
C ILE A 14 -46.02 -42.14 36.14
N LEU A 15 -47.25 -41.57 36.00
CA LEU A 15 -48.55 -41.73 35.25
C LEU A 15 -49.57 -40.69 35.89
N LEU A 16 -50.76 -40.22 35.44
CA LEU A 16 -51.58 -40.13 34.18
C LEU A 16 -52.89 -39.28 34.46
N LEU A 17 -53.75 -38.96 33.44
CA LEU A 17 -55.21 -38.56 33.49
C LEU A 17 -55.58 -37.10 33.92
N LEU A 18 -56.68 -36.38 33.52
CA LEU A 18 -57.81 -36.57 32.55
C LEU A 18 -58.62 -35.25 32.21
N PHE A 19 -59.29 -35.22 31.02
CA PHE A 19 -60.55 -34.50 30.63
C PHE A 19 -60.68 -32.93 30.66
N ALA A 20 -61.54 -32.22 29.85
CA ALA A 20 -62.44 -32.54 28.69
C ALA A 20 -62.91 -31.27 27.90
N VAL A 21 -63.64 -31.45 26.76
CA VAL A 21 -64.67 -30.53 26.12
C VAL A 21 -64.15 -29.28 25.34
N THR A 22 -64.70 -28.68 24.24
CA THR A 22 -65.62 -28.92 23.05
C THR A 22 -65.45 -27.67 22.08
N LEU A 23 -66.01 -27.43 20.85
CA LEU A 23 -66.65 -28.13 19.70
C LEU A 23 -66.70 -27.15 18.44
N PHE A 24 -67.18 -27.63 17.27
CA PHE A 24 -67.54 -26.92 15.99
C PHE A 24 -66.41 -26.19 15.22
N THR A 25 -65.93 -26.55 14.00
CA THR A 25 -66.42 -27.20 12.74
C THR A 25 -67.34 -26.33 11.86
N PHE A 26 -67.27 -26.27 10.52
CA PHE A 26 -66.89 -27.21 9.42
C PHE A 26 -66.10 -26.50 8.27
N ALA A 27 -65.23 -27.13 7.45
CA ALA A 27 -65.39 -28.00 6.23
C ALA A 27 -65.85 -27.27 4.93
N GLN A 28 -65.56 -27.66 3.67
CA GLN A 28 -65.42 -28.96 2.95
C GLN A 28 -64.45 -28.83 1.73
N ALA A 29 -64.01 -29.84 0.93
CA ALA A 29 -64.13 -31.32 0.89
C ALA A 29 -62.95 -31.95 0.06
N ALA A 30 -62.89 -33.29 -0.01
CA ALA A 30 -61.92 -34.12 -0.75
C ALA A 30 -62.62 -34.84 -1.96
N PRO A 31 -62.21 -36.01 -2.53
CA PRO A 31 -61.00 -36.86 -2.37
C PRO A 31 -60.40 -37.49 -3.67
N GLN A 32 -59.31 -38.27 -3.58
CA GLN A 32 -59.23 -39.72 -3.93
C GLN A 32 -57.79 -40.29 -4.10
N VAL A 33 -57.44 -41.25 -3.24
CA VAL A 33 -56.75 -42.56 -3.49
C VAL A 33 -55.36 -42.64 -4.19
N ALA A 34 -54.48 -43.48 -3.62
CA ALA A 34 -53.22 -43.99 -4.20
C ALA A 34 -53.28 -45.54 -4.35
N PRO A 35 -52.26 -46.24 -4.94
CA PRO A 35 -51.18 -46.79 -4.08
C PRO A 35 -49.79 -47.05 -4.73
N SER A 36 -48.79 -47.30 -3.87
CA SER A 36 -47.66 -48.27 -3.98
C SER A 36 -46.77 -48.42 -5.24
N GLY A 37 -45.44 -48.53 -5.02
CA GLY A 37 -44.67 -49.69 -5.51
C GLY A 37 -43.38 -49.44 -6.31
N GLU A 38 -42.25 -49.92 -5.76
CA GLU A 38 -40.95 -50.27 -6.38
C GLU A 38 -41.06 -51.43 -7.42
N PRO A 39 -40.02 -51.83 -8.21
CA PRO A 39 -38.57 -51.67 -7.95
C PRO A 39 -37.64 -51.31 -9.15
N ASP A 40 -36.35 -51.48 -8.87
CA ASP A 40 -35.08 -51.18 -9.56
C ASP A 40 -34.81 -51.71 -11.01
N ASP A 41 -33.63 -51.28 -11.52
CA ASP A 41 -32.57 -52.05 -12.21
C ASP A 41 -32.01 -51.54 -13.58
N VAL A 42 -30.75 -51.04 -13.49
CA VAL A 42 -29.55 -51.44 -14.28
C VAL A 42 -29.39 -51.11 -15.79
N ALA A 43 -28.41 -50.21 -16.06
CA ALA A 43 -27.49 -50.14 -17.22
C ALA A 43 -28.11 -49.85 -18.63
N VAL A 44 -27.38 -49.51 -19.72
CA VAL A 44 -25.98 -49.77 -20.16
C VAL A 44 -25.32 -48.54 -20.87
N GLU A 45 -23.98 -48.62 -20.89
CA GLU A 45 -22.87 -47.85 -21.47
C GLU A 45 -22.98 -47.08 -22.81
N ASP A 46 -22.05 -46.11 -22.96
CA ASP A 46 -21.29 -45.61 -24.13
C ASP A 46 -21.89 -45.24 -25.51
N GLY A 47 -21.38 -44.10 -26.04
CA GLY A 47 -20.74 -44.08 -27.37
C GLY A 47 -21.43 -43.35 -28.53
N GLY A 48 -20.78 -42.29 -29.07
CA GLY A 48 -21.20 -41.54 -30.28
C GLY A 48 -22.13 -40.36 -29.96
N ASP A 49 -22.12 -39.20 -30.65
CA ASP A 49 -21.75 -38.87 -32.04
C ASP A 49 -22.59 -39.67 -33.07
N ILE A 50 -23.29 -39.08 -34.05
CA ILE A 50 -23.06 -37.80 -34.76
C ILE A 50 -24.40 -37.09 -35.06
N THR A 51 -24.32 -35.88 -35.64
CA THR A 51 -25.43 -35.20 -36.31
C THR A 51 -26.11 -36.06 -37.40
N SER A 52 -27.43 -36.27 -37.34
CA SER A 52 -28.40 -36.00 -38.45
C SER A 52 -29.78 -36.67 -38.26
N ALA A 53 -30.69 -36.02 -37.53
CA ALA A 53 -32.14 -36.30 -37.58
C ALA A 53 -32.92 -35.12 -36.97
N VAL A 54 -33.98 -34.55 -37.57
CA VAL A 54 -34.52 -34.67 -38.94
C VAL A 54 -34.96 -33.26 -39.37
N ASN A 55 -34.66 -32.85 -40.60
CA ASN A 55 -35.36 -31.74 -41.24
C ASN A 55 -36.78 -32.21 -41.59
N ASP A 56 -37.81 -31.67 -40.93
CA ASP A 56 -39.07 -31.35 -41.62
C ASP A 56 -40.03 -30.50 -40.78
N ARG A 57 -40.78 -29.61 -41.46
CA ARG A 57 -41.89 -28.75 -40.97
C ARG A 57 -41.57 -27.36 -40.35
N LEU A 58 -41.04 -26.44 -41.16
CA LEU A 58 -41.53 -25.05 -41.21
C LEU A 58 -41.60 -24.57 -42.68
N PRO A 59 -42.56 -23.69 -43.05
CA PRO A 59 -42.89 -23.40 -44.46
C PRO A 59 -42.02 -22.33 -45.14
N ALA A 60 -42.13 -22.25 -46.47
CA ALA A 60 -41.23 -21.46 -47.32
C ALA A 60 -41.60 -19.96 -47.44
N SER A 61 -40.71 -19.11 -46.90
CA SER A 61 -40.51 -17.72 -47.37
C SER A 61 -39.11 -17.16 -47.02
N MET A 62 -38.17 -18.01 -46.62
CA MET A 62 -36.87 -17.60 -46.03
C MET A 62 -35.67 -18.33 -46.66
N ALA A 63 -35.79 -18.81 -47.90
CA ALA A 63 -34.80 -19.67 -48.56
C ALA A 63 -33.86 -18.94 -49.54
N ASP A 64 -34.26 -17.77 -50.05
CA ASP A 64 -33.62 -17.15 -51.22
C ASP A 64 -32.51 -16.12 -50.88
N ILE A 65 -32.14 -15.98 -49.60
CA ILE A 65 -31.26 -14.89 -49.11
C ILE A 65 -29.80 -15.33 -48.88
N ILE A 66 -29.46 -16.63 -48.97
CA ILE A 66 -28.08 -17.12 -48.76
C ILE A 66 -27.67 -18.17 -49.81
N LYS A 67 -27.32 -17.73 -51.04
CA LYS A 67 -26.38 -18.44 -51.96
C LYS A 67 -26.00 -17.67 -53.25
N ALA A 68 -25.21 -16.61 -53.12
CA ALA A 68 -24.28 -16.05 -54.12
C ALA A 68 -23.43 -14.99 -53.38
N THR A 69 -22.26 -15.33 -52.85
CA THR A 69 -20.92 -15.32 -53.50
C THR A 69 -20.39 -13.92 -53.80
N ASP A 70 -19.10 -13.74 -53.49
CA ASP A 70 -18.33 -12.51 -53.68
C ASP A 70 -18.27 -12.08 -55.16
N ASP A 71 -18.31 -10.77 -55.41
CA ASP A 71 -17.69 -10.11 -56.56
C ASP A 71 -17.38 -8.65 -56.21
N GLU A 72 -16.44 -8.01 -56.90
CA GLU A 72 -16.00 -6.62 -56.62
C GLU A 72 -16.74 -5.55 -57.47
N ASP A 73 -16.34 -4.28 -57.32
CA ASP A 73 -16.75 -3.05 -58.05
C ASP A 73 -18.13 -2.39 -57.79
N VAL A 74 -18.11 -1.27 -57.02
CA VAL A 74 -18.38 0.14 -57.45
C VAL A 74 -19.71 0.47 -58.20
N PRO A 75 -20.42 1.64 -58.00
CA PRO A 75 -20.14 2.86 -57.20
C PRO A 75 -21.29 3.34 -56.26
N THR A 76 -21.10 4.52 -55.64
CA THR A 76 -22.05 5.29 -54.81
C THR A 76 -23.19 6.01 -55.56
N ALA A 77 -24.42 6.02 -55.00
CA ALA A 77 -25.42 7.08 -55.19
C ALA A 77 -26.46 7.10 -54.02
N PRO A 78 -27.12 8.24 -53.68
CA PRO A 78 -27.90 8.35 -52.44
C PRO A 78 -29.43 8.41 -52.60
N GLY A 79 -30.15 8.04 -51.52
CA GLY A 79 -31.39 8.72 -51.12
C GLY A 79 -32.73 8.04 -51.41
N VAL A 80 -33.20 7.18 -50.49
CA VAL A 80 -34.64 6.88 -50.31
C VAL A 80 -34.97 6.96 -48.81
N LEU A 81 -35.80 7.93 -48.43
CA LEU A 81 -36.34 8.04 -47.07
C LEU A 81 -37.60 7.18 -46.93
N ILE A 82 -37.52 6.10 -46.15
CA ILE A 82 -38.71 5.41 -45.63
C ILE A 82 -39.08 6.09 -44.31
N GLN A 83 -40.23 6.79 -44.28
CA GLN A 83 -40.69 7.45 -43.06
C GLN A 83 -41.23 6.43 -42.05
N SER A 84 -40.57 6.32 -40.89
CA SER A 84 -41.11 5.66 -39.70
C SER A 84 -42.21 6.53 -39.08
N ARG A 85 -43.32 5.90 -38.67
CA ARG A 85 -44.40 6.58 -37.93
C ARG A 85 -44.07 6.71 -36.44
N ASP A 86 -44.35 7.89 -35.90
CA ASP A 86 -44.86 8.13 -34.53
C ASP A 86 -44.00 7.64 -33.35
N GLU A 87 -42.72 8.04 -33.29
CA GLU A 87 -42.05 8.29 -32.00
C GLU A 87 -42.21 9.76 -31.56
N PRO A 88 -42.39 10.05 -30.26
CA PRO A 88 -42.53 11.41 -29.75
C PRO A 88 -41.18 12.15 -29.74
N ALA A 89 -40.92 12.97 -30.76
CA ALA A 89 -39.67 13.71 -30.94
C ALA A 89 -39.16 14.40 -29.64
N CYS A 90 -37.96 14.01 -29.20
CA CYS A 90 -37.20 14.67 -28.14
C CYS A 90 -36.13 15.60 -28.75
N THR A 91 -35.56 16.48 -27.94
CA THR A 91 -34.51 17.42 -28.34
C THR A 91 -33.21 17.11 -27.58
N PRO A 92 -32.09 16.83 -28.27
CA PRO A 92 -30.79 16.68 -27.61
C PRO A 92 -30.35 18.00 -26.94
N ILE A 93 -29.94 17.96 -25.68
CA ILE A 93 -29.57 19.17 -24.92
C ILE A 93 -28.34 19.91 -25.52
N ASN A 94 -27.51 19.19 -26.27
CA ASN A 94 -26.35 19.71 -27.01
C ASN A 94 -26.70 20.18 -28.44
N MET A 95 -27.99 20.28 -28.82
CA MET A 95 -28.39 20.76 -30.14
C MET A 95 -27.86 22.19 -30.39
N PRO A 96 -27.25 22.48 -31.56
CA PRO A 96 -26.80 23.82 -31.89
C PRO A 96 -28.01 24.75 -32.07
N ALA A 97 -27.98 25.89 -31.38
CA ALA A 97 -28.97 26.95 -31.43
C ALA A 97 -28.26 28.29 -31.17
N ALA A 98 -28.76 29.37 -31.74
CA ALA A 98 -28.18 30.70 -31.56
C ALA A 98 -28.48 31.24 -30.15
N ASP A 99 -27.61 32.10 -29.62
CA ASP A 99 -27.87 32.78 -28.36
C ASP A 99 -29.08 33.72 -28.49
N TRP A 100 -29.87 33.80 -27.41
CA TRP A 100 -31.02 34.69 -27.31
C TRP A 100 -30.59 36.16 -27.37
N LYS A 101 -31.41 36.97 -28.02
CA LYS A 101 -31.24 38.42 -28.24
C LYS A 101 -32.54 39.15 -27.98
N SER A 102 -32.46 40.40 -27.53
CA SER A 102 -33.61 41.30 -27.42
C SER A 102 -34.09 41.75 -28.81
N ASP A 103 -35.30 42.33 -28.84
CA ASP A 103 -35.91 43.03 -29.98
C ASP A 103 -36.00 42.19 -31.27
N THR A 104 -36.00 40.86 -31.10
CA THR A 104 -35.92 39.83 -32.14
C THR A 104 -37.24 39.06 -32.20
N ASP A 105 -37.82 38.88 -33.38
CA ASP A 105 -39.03 38.06 -33.57
C ASP A 105 -38.70 36.57 -33.49
N TYR A 106 -39.25 35.88 -32.48
CA TYR A 106 -39.18 34.43 -32.32
C TYR A 106 -40.51 33.77 -32.67
N ALA A 107 -40.48 32.83 -33.62
CA ALA A 107 -41.61 31.96 -33.91
C ALA A 107 -41.73 30.83 -32.86
N THR A 108 -42.93 30.29 -32.64
CA THR A 108 -43.09 29.05 -31.87
C THR A 108 -42.17 27.94 -32.38
N ALA A 109 -41.61 27.15 -31.46
CA ALA A 109 -40.55 26.17 -31.68
C ALA A 109 -39.17 26.70 -32.12
N SER A 110 -38.94 28.03 -32.15
CA SER A 110 -37.58 28.59 -32.26
C SER A 110 -36.73 28.14 -31.07
N LEU A 111 -35.54 27.59 -31.33
CA LEU A 111 -34.57 27.20 -30.31
C LEU A 111 -33.53 28.29 -30.10
N VAL A 112 -33.23 28.61 -28.84
CA VAL A 112 -32.21 29.59 -28.42
C VAL A 112 -31.36 29.07 -27.27
N ARG A 113 -30.16 29.63 -27.09
CA ARG A 113 -29.35 29.45 -25.88
C ARG A 113 -29.39 30.69 -24.99
N TYR A 114 -29.49 30.48 -23.69
CA TYR A 114 -29.38 31.53 -22.69
C TYR A 114 -28.84 30.95 -21.38
N GLY A 115 -27.84 31.58 -20.76
CA GLY A 115 -27.18 31.05 -19.55
C GLY A 115 -26.61 29.63 -19.74
N GLY A 116 -26.20 29.27 -20.97
CA GLY A 116 -25.76 27.92 -21.35
C GLY A 116 -26.88 26.91 -21.63
N ARG A 117 -28.10 27.13 -21.11
CA ARG A 117 -29.27 26.23 -21.28
C ARG A 117 -29.98 26.47 -22.61
N LEU A 118 -30.68 25.45 -23.10
CA LEU A 118 -31.42 25.43 -24.36
C LEU A 118 -32.91 25.65 -24.12
N TYR A 119 -33.51 26.67 -24.75
CA TYR A 119 -34.92 27.01 -24.61
C TYR A 119 -35.64 26.96 -25.95
N GLY A 120 -36.89 26.49 -25.93
CA GLY A 120 -37.83 26.54 -27.05
C GLY A 120 -38.90 27.59 -26.83
N CYS A 121 -39.16 28.40 -27.86
CA CYS A 121 -40.22 29.41 -27.85
C CYS A 121 -41.60 28.75 -27.88
N LEU A 122 -42.42 28.97 -26.85
CA LEU A 122 -43.78 28.42 -26.74
C LEU A 122 -44.77 29.21 -27.61
N GLN A 123 -44.72 30.54 -27.52
CA GLN A 123 -45.66 31.45 -28.18
C GLN A 123 -44.89 32.44 -29.06
N ARG A 124 -45.32 32.63 -30.32
CA ARG A 124 -44.70 33.62 -31.22
C ARG A 124 -44.76 35.01 -30.59
N HIS A 125 -43.59 35.60 -30.34
CA HIS A 125 -43.45 36.93 -29.75
C HIS A 125 -42.22 37.65 -30.32
N ARG A 126 -42.13 38.96 -30.06
CA ARG A 126 -40.88 39.71 -30.22
C ARG A 126 -40.26 39.86 -28.84
N SER A 127 -38.98 39.52 -28.69
CA SER A 127 -38.29 39.63 -27.40
C SER A 127 -38.06 41.08 -27.01
N HIS A 128 -37.96 41.35 -25.71
CA HIS A 128 -37.55 42.63 -25.14
C HIS A 128 -36.69 42.37 -23.88
N PRO A 129 -35.92 43.36 -23.39
CA PRO A 129 -35.23 43.24 -22.10
C PRO A 129 -36.22 42.95 -20.96
N GLY A 130 -35.88 42.03 -20.07
CA GLY A 130 -36.77 41.48 -19.04
C GLY A 130 -37.60 40.27 -19.51
N TRP A 131 -37.54 39.90 -20.79
CA TRP A 131 -38.18 38.69 -21.35
C TRP A 131 -37.15 37.60 -21.69
N GLU A 132 -36.04 37.55 -20.94
CA GLU A 132 -35.05 36.48 -21.06
C GLU A 132 -35.69 35.12 -20.70
N PRO A 133 -35.29 33.99 -21.31
CA PRO A 133 -36.02 32.74 -21.19
C PRO A 133 -36.33 32.24 -19.76
N PRO A 134 -35.46 32.40 -18.74
CA PRO A 134 -35.80 32.02 -17.36
C PRO A 134 -36.87 32.90 -16.69
N HIS A 135 -37.02 34.15 -17.13
CA HIS A 135 -37.88 35.14 -16.46
C HIS A 135 -39.34 35.09 -16.91
N VAL A 136 -39.63 34.52 -18.08
CA VAL A 136 -40.98 34.46 -18.68
C VAL A 136 -41.37 33.04 -19.14
N PRO A 137 -41.66 32.11 -18.20
CA PRO A 137 -42.12 30.73 -18.49
C PRO A 137 -43.33 30.59 -19.43
N ALA A 138 -44.17 31.63 -19.57
CA ALA A 138 -45.27 31.62 -20.53
C ALA A 138 -44.81 31.70 -22.00
N LEU A 139 -43.60 32.19 -22.26
CA LEU A 139 -43.03 32.38 -23.60
C LEU A 139 -41.95 31.34 -23.94
N TRP A 140 -41.30 30.74 -22.95
CA TRP A 140 -40.20 29.79 -23.13
C TRP A 140 -40.28 28.60 -22.18
N ALA A 141 -39.88 27.43 -22.65
CA ALA A 141 -39.59 26.26 -21.82
C ALA A 141 -38.36 25.51 -22.34
N THR A 142 -37.70 24.72 -21.49
CA THR A 142 -36.74 23.72 -21.94
C THR A 142 -37.49 22.66 -22.76
N PRO A 143 -37.10 22.38 -24.02
CA PRO A 143 -37.75 21.33 -24.83
C PRO A 143 -37.58 19.94 -24.19
N THR A 144 -38.45 18.99 -24.54
CA THR A 144 -38.40 17.62 -24.01
C THR A 144 -37.03 16.97 -24.23
N PRO A 145 -36.23 16.70 -23.18
CA PRO A 145 -34.89 16.17 -23.35
C PRO A 145 -34.92 14.70 -23.79
N CYS A 146 -33.91 14.28 -24.54
CA CYS A 146 -33.73 12.87 -24.90
C CYS A 146 -33.14 12.05 -23.75
N GLY A 147 -33.71 10.86 -23.49
CA GLY A 147 -33.27 9.93 -22.45
C GLY A 147 -33.88 10.21 -21.07
N VAL A 148 -33.17 9.87 -20.00
CA VAL A 148 -33.55 10.19 -18.61
C VAL A 148 -32.64 11.30 -18.11
N THR A 149 -33.19 12.46 -17.74
CA THR A 149 -32.45 13.61 -17.20
C THR A 149 -32.66 13.75 -15.69
N ALA A 150 -32.06 14.75 -15.05
CA ALA A 150 -32.60 15.25 -13.79
C ALA A 150 -34.00 15.85 -14.03
N TRP A 151 -34.87 15.82 -13.02
CA TRP A 151 -36.09 16.64 -13.07
C TRP A 151 -35.71 18.12 -12.92
N GLU A 152 -36.15 18.96 -13.85
CA GLU A 152 -35.96 20.41 -13.85
C GLU A 152 -37.33 21.10 -13.92
N VAL A 153 -37.44 22.30 -13.34
CA VAL A 153 -38.58 23.22 -13.58
C VAL A 153 -38.55 23.78 -15.01
N GLN A 154 -39.67 24.38 -15.45
CA GLN A 154 -39.81 25.06 -16.73
C GLN A 154 -39.52 24.16 -17.96
N THR A 155 -39.70 22.85 -17.82
CA THR A 155 -39.26 21.84 -18.79
C THR A 155 -40.44 21.03 -19.31
N GLN A 156 -40.53 20.86 -20.63
CA GLN A 156 -41.65 20.18 -21.28
C GLN A 156 -41.47 18.67 -21.23
N TYR A 157 -42.24 17.96 -20.40
CA TYR A 157 -42.26 16.51 -20.35
C TYR A 157 -43.47 15.95 -21.11
N LYS A 158 -43.22 15.05 -22.06
CA LYS A 158 -44.25 14.28 -22.78
C LYS A 158 -44.52 12.96 -22.05
N ILE A 159 -45.68 12.34 -22.26
CA ILE A 159 -45.96 10.98 -21.76
C ILE A 159 -44.82 10.04 -22.19
N GLY A 160 -44.27 9.27 -21.25
CA GLY A 160 -43.12 8.41 -21.48
C GLY A 160 -41.74 9.07 -21.28
N SER A 161 -41.65 10.39 -21.14
CA SER A 161 -40.41 11.07 -20.72
C SER A 161 -39.99 10.58 -19.33
N LYS A 162 -38.69 10.49 -19.07
CA LYS A 162 -38.17 9.94 -17.82
C LYS A 162 -37.24 10.94 -17.13
N VAL A 163 -37.29 10.95 -15.80
CA VAL A 163 -36.46 11.82 -14.96
C VAL A 163 -35.88 11.06 -13.76
N THR A 164 -34.83 11.62 -13.18
CA THR A 164 -34.29 11.28 -11.87
C THR A 164 -34.61 12.41 -10.89
N PHE A 165 -35.08 12.05 -9.70
CA PHE A 165 -35.38 12.97 -8.61
C PHE A 165 -35.15 12.26 -7.27
N GLU A 166 -34.45 12.91 -6.33
CA GLU A 166 -34.09 12.32 -5.02
C GLU A 166 -33.48 10.89 -5.10
N ARG A 167 -32.60 10.67 -6.10
CA ARG A 167 -31.95 9.38 -6.44
C ARG A 167 -32.88 8.27 -6.94
N GLU A 168 -34.14 8.60 -7.23
CA GLU A 168 -35.16 7.67 -7.72
C GLU A 168 -35.58 8.01 -9.16
N ASN A 169 -36.02 6.99 -9.91
CA ASN A 169 -36.37 7.12 -11.33
C ASN A 169 -37.89 7.21 -11.52
N TYR A 170 -38.34 8.14 -12.37
CA TYR A 170 -39.75 8.39 -12.63
C TYR A 170 -40.05 8.52 -14.13
N GLN A 171 -41.25 8.13 -14.54
CA GLN A 171 -41.76 8.25 -15.91
C GLN A 171 -43.03 9.10 -15.91
N CYS A 172 -43.03 10.11 -16.77
CA CYS A 172 -44.11 11.05 -17.00
C CYS A 172 -45.36 10.31 -17.51
N GLN A 173 -46.46 10.38 -16.75
CA GLN A 173 -47.74 9.74 -17.09
C GLN A 173 -48.64 10.66 -17.92
N GLU A 174 -48.63 11.95 -17.64
CA GLU A 174 -49.41 12.98 -18.33
C GLU A 174 -48.47 14.08 -18.85
N ALA A 175 -48.65 14.51 -20.10
CA ALA A 175 -47.76 15.50 -20.71
C ALA A 175 -47.98 16.90 -20.12
N HIS A 176 -46.92 17.53 -19.64
CA HIS A 176 -46.97 18.82 -18.95
C HIS A 176 -45.71 19.65 -19.17
N ILE A 177 -45.73 20.92 -18.77
CA ILE A 177 -44.53 21.72 -18.53
C ILE A 177 -44.36 21.79 -17.02
N SER A 178 -43.18 21.44 -16.49
CA SER A 178 -42.94 21.41 -15.06
C SER A 178 -42.98 22.81 -14.43
N SER A 179 -43.66 22.91 -13.29
CA SER A 179 -43.68 24.09 -12.42
C SER A 179 -42.85 23.83 -11.17
N GLU A 180 -42.43 24.90 -10.50
CA GLU A 180 -42.02 24.82 -9.10
C GLU A 180 -43.13 24.14 -8.27
N GLY A 181 -42.73 23.23 -7.37
CA GLY A 181 -43.64 22.37 -6.61
C GLY A 181 -44.18 21.13 -7.32
N TRP A 182 -44.02 20.96 -8.65
CA TRP A 182 -44.53 19.79 -9.40
C TRP A 182 -43.50 18.64 -9.50
N THR A 183 -42.81 18.36 -8.39
CA THR A 183 -41.78 17.30 -8.34
C THR A 183 -42.40 15.91 -8.44
N PRO A 184 -41.65 14.87 -8.86
CA PRO A 184 -42.15 13.50 -8.91
C PRO A 184 -42.65 12.90 -7.60
N LEU A 185 -42.26 13.45 -6.44
CA LEU A 185 -42.85 13.10 -5.13
C LEU A 185 -44.12 13.90 -4.80
N ALA A 186 -44.19 15.17 -5.21
CA ALA A 186 -45.32 16.05 -4.91
C ALA A 186 -46.54 15.82 -5.83
N THR A 187 -46.32 15.40 -7.08
CA THR A 187 -47.37 15.18 -8.08
C THR A 187 -47.36 13.75 -8.64
N PRO A 188 -47.71 12.72 -7.84
CA PRO A 188 -47.69 11.32 -8.26
C PRO A 188 -48.74 10.95 -9.33
N SER A 189 -49.68 11.85 -9.66
CA SER A 189 -50.55 11.69 -10.84
C SER A 189 -49.82 11.97 -12.16
N LEU A 190 -48.76 12.79 -12.13
CA LEU A 190 -47.96 13.12 -13.30
C LEU A 190 -46.77 12.16 -13.49
N TRP A 191 -46.40 11.38 -12.47
CA TRP A 191 -45.12 10.66 -12.39
C TRP A 191 -45.25 9.27 -11.76
N ASN A 192 -45.04 8.22 -12.55
CA ASN A 192 -44.93 6.84 -12.05
C ASN A 192 -43.48 6.51 -11.68
N LYS A 193 -43.24 5.86 -10.55
CA LYS A 193 -41.89 5.40 -10.16
C LYS A 193 -41.49 4.16 -10.96
N VAL A 194 -40.27 4.14 -11.50
CA VAL A 194 -39.76 3.05 -12.35
C VAL A 194 -38.60 2.35 -11.67
N GLN A 195 -38.73 1.04 -11.42
CA GLN A 195 -37.58 0.18 -11.08
C GLN A 195 -36.83 -0.22 -12.35
N LEU A 196 -35.54 0.05 -12.38
CA LEU A 196 -34.64 -0.32 -13.46
C LEU A 196 -34.09 -1.74 -13.24
N ILE A 197 -33.86 -2.19 -12.00
CA ILE A 197 -33.52 -3.59 -11.70
C ILE A 197 -34.80 -4.43 -11.66
N ARG A 198 -35.22 -4.92 -12.84
CA ARG A 198 -36.43 -5.75 -13.02
C ARG A 198 -36.41 -7.04 -12.21
N SER A 199 -35.27 -7.75 -12.14
CA SER A 199 -35.12 -8.94 -11.30
C SER A 199 -33.67 -9.28 -11.02
N ILE A 200 -33.37 -9.62 -9.76
CA ILE A 200 -32.18 -10.39 -9.37
C ILE A 200 -32.62 -11.86 -9.27
N ARG A 201 -31.83 -12.78 -9.82
CA ARG A 201 -32.01 -14.23 -9.71
C ARG A 201 -30.71 -14.87 -9.23
N ILE A 202 -30.82 -15.94 -8.47
CA ILE A 202 -29.70 -16.63 -7.83
C ILE A 202 -29.85 -18.12 -8.16
N SER A 203 -28.75 -18.82 -8.48
CA SER A 203 -28.80 -20.27 -8.76
C SER A 203 -29.06 -21.12 -7.51
N LYS A 204 -28.60 -20.65 -6.33
CA LYS A 204 -28.77 -21.29 -5.03
C LYS A 204 -28.67 -20.21 -3.95
N SER A 205 -29.64 -20.13 -3.02
CA SER A 205 -29.70 -19.14 -1.94
C SER A 205 -29.24 -19.67 -0.57
N ASN A 206 -28.94 -20.97 -0.49
CA ASN A 206 -28.24 -21.61 0.63
C ASN A 206 -27.07 -22.41 0.05
N VAL A 207 -25.84 -22.08 0.43
CA VAL A 207 -24.60 -22.60 -0.16
C VAL A 207 -23.63 -23.10 0.91
N GLN A 208 -22.87 -24.15 0.62
CA GLN A 208 -21.79 -24.58 1.52
C GLN A 208 -20.52 -23.74 1.34
N PHE A 209 -19.60 -23.82 2.31
CA PHE A 209 -18.26 -23.25 2.20
C PHE A 209 -17.54 -23.68 0.92
N GLY A 210 -17.18 -22.69 0.09
CA GLY A 210 -16.57 -22.88 -1.21
C GLY A 210 -17.53 -23.35 -2.30
N GLU A 211 -18.79 -23.62 -2.01
CA GLU A 211 -19.78 -23.90 -3.04
C GLU A 211 -20.01 -22.64 -3.89
N SER A 212 -20.14 -22.86 -5.20
CA SER A 212 -20.20 -21.78 -6.18
C SER A 212 -21.63 -21.55 -6.65
N PHE A 213 -22.09 -20.30 -6.56
CA PHE A 213 -23.43 -19.90 -6.99
C PHE A 213 -23.35 -18.72 -7.96
N ARG A 214 -24.36 -18.61 -8.82
CA ARG A 214 -24.41 -17.58 -9.87
C ARG A 214 -25.56 -16.62 -9.63
N VAL A 215 -25.26 -15.33 -9.72
CA VAL A 215 -26.24 -14.25 -9.68
C VAL A 215 -26.47 -13.75 -11.10
N PHE A 216 -27.72 -13.42 -11.42
CA PHE A 216 -28.15 -12.87 -12.69
C PHE A 216 -29.04 -11.65 -12.44
N VAL A 217 -28.75 -10.56 -13.15
CA VAL A 217 -29.50 -9.31 -13.08
C VAL A 217 -30.15 -9.08 -14.44
N ARG A 218 -31.46 -8.83 -14.44
CA ARG A 218 -32.16 -8.30 -15.61
C ARG A 218 -32.58 -6.88 -15.29
N LEU A 219 -32.21 -5.95 -16.17
CA LEU A 219 -32.75 -4.60 -16.15
C LEU A 219 -34.10 -4.56 -16.89
N THR A 220 -34.90 -3.54 -16.60
CA THR A 220 -36.11 -3.19 -17.36
C THR A 220 -35.70 -2.67 -18.74
N GLU A 221 -34.66 -1.83 -18.79
CA GLU A 221 -34.04 -1.27 -20.00
C GLU A 221 -32.52 -1.41 -19.86
N PRO A 222 -31.81 -2.17 -20.73
CA PRO A 222 -30.39 -2.43 -20.57
C PRO A 222 -29.48 -1.38 -21.22
N GLU A 223 -29.97 -0.62 -22.20
CA GLU A 223 -29.13 0.25 -23.02
C GLU A 223 -28.62 1.49 -22.27
N GLY A 224 -27.33 1.81 -22.45
CA GLY A 224 -26.68 2.94 -21.78
C GLY A 224 -26.35 2.74 -20.29
N PHE A 225 -26.79 1.65 -19.67
CA PHE A 225 -26.56 1.35 -18.26
C PHE A 225 -25.46 0.30 -18.04
N ARG A 226 -24.80 0.35 -16.88
CA ARG A 226 -23.81 -0.63 -16.43
C ARG A 226 -24.24 -1.24 -15.10
N VAL A 227 -24.30 -2.57 -15.05
CA VAL A 227 -24.59 -3.34 -13.84
C VAL A 227 -23.28 -3.73 -13.14
N PHE A 228 -23.24 -3.61 -11.82
CA PHE A 228 -22.18 -4.14 -10.96
C PHE A 228 -22.82 -5.02 -9.88
N ILE A 229 -22.24 -6.18 -9.61
CA ILE A 229 -22.68 -7.09 -8.54
C ILE A 229 -21.51 -7.25 -7.54
N ASN A 230 -21.71 -6.87 -6.27
CA ASN A 230 -20.64 -6.68 -5.28
C ASN A 230 -19.43 -5.91 -5.85
N GLY A 231 -19.69 -4.81 -6.56
CA GLY A 231 -18.66 -3.98 -7.18
C GLY A 231 -17.97 -4.58 -8.43
N VAL A 232 -18.36 -5.78 -8.88
CA VAL A 232 -17.82 -6.46 -10.06
C VAL A 232 -18.70 -6.18 -11.29
N PRO A 233 -18.17 -5.58 -12.39
CA PRO A 233 -18.98 -5.22 -13.56
C PRO A 233 -19.48 -6.42 -14.35
N GLY A 234 -20.79 -6.44 -14.63
CA GLY A 234 -21.48 -7.45 -15.44
C GLY A 234 -22.87 -7.79 -14.89
N SER A 235 -23.80 -8.14 -15.79
CA SER A 235 -25.17 -8.55 -15.43
C SER A 235 -25.29 -10.01 -14.98
N SER A 236 -24.20 -10.78 -14.98
CA SER A 236 -24.11 -12.06 -14.28
C SER A 236 -22.70 -12.28 -13.76
N GLN A 237 -22.60 -12.90 -12.58
CA GLN A 237 -21.34 -13.24 -11.92
C GLN A 237 -21.50 -14.56 -11.15
N TRP A 238 -20.47 -15.40 -11.15
CA TRP A 238 -20.29 -16.49 -10.18
C TRP A 238 -19.57 -15.98 -8.94
N PHE A 239 -20.11 -16.31 -7.78
CA PHE A 239 -19.55 -16.03 -6.46
C PHE A 239 -19.26 -17.32 -5.71
N GLN A 240 -18.39 -17.19 -4.71
CA GLN A 240 -17.96 -18.23 -3.81
C GLN A 240 -17.67 -17.56 -2.46
N PHE A 241 -18.27 -18.07 -1.38
CA PHE A 241 -18.00 -17.63 0.00
C PHE A 241 -17.34 -18.78 0.77
N TYR A 242 -16.37 -18.45 1.63
CA TYR A 242 -15.53 -19.44 2.31
C TYR A 242 -14.86 -18.94 3.60
N ASP A 243 -15.38 -17.85 4.17
CA ASP A 243 -14.74 -17.05 5.23
C ASP A 243 -15.50 -17.04 6.56
N PHE A 244 -16.83 -17.12 6.56
CA PHE A 244 -17.67 -17.36 7.75
C PHE A 244 -19.09 -17.84 7.34
N PRO A 245 -19.78 -18.65 8.18
CA PRO A 245 -21.16 -19.06 7.93
C PRO A 245 -22.18 -17.97 8.30
N GLY A 246 -23.46 -18.23 8.03
CA GLY A 246 -24.57 -17.30 8.25
C GLY A 246 -24.95 -16.53 6.98
N ILE A 247 -25.68 -15.42 7.14
CA ILE A 247 -26.18 -14.64 6.00
C ILE A 247 -25.09 -13.70 5.46
N HIS A 248 -24.97 -13.68 4.12
CA HIS A 248 -24.13 -12.80 3.31
C HIS A 248 -25.02 -11.99 2.35
N LYS A 249 -24.85 -10.68 2.29
CA LYS A 249 -25.57 -9.79 1.35
C LYS A 249 -24.83 -9.72 0.01
N VAL A 250 -25.55 -9.93 -1.09
CA VAL A 250 -25.09 -9.63 -2.45
C VAL A 250 -25.84 -8.42 -3.00
N THR A 251 -25.12 -7.33 -3.23
CA THR A 251 -25.64 -6.05 -3.68
C THR A 251 -25.44 -5.87 -5.19
N VAL A 252 -26.49 -5.42 -5.86
CA VAL A 252 -26.52 -5.08 -7.28
C VAL A 252 -26.70 -3.58 -7.40
N ALA A 253 -25.74 -2.90 -8.02
CA ALA A 253 -25.81 -1.47 -8.32
C ALA A 253 -25.87 -1.23 -9.83
N VAL A 254 -26.64 -0.22 -10.24
CA VAL A 254 -26.75 0.20 -11.64
C VAL A 254 -26.30 1.65 -11.78
N TYR A 255 -25.48 1.89 -12.80
CA TYR A 255 -24.93 3.20 -13.14
C TYR A 255 -25.26 3.57 -14.58
N ARG A 256 -25.31 4.88 -14.88
CA ARG A 256 -25.21 5.41 -16.24
C ARG A 256 -23.95 6.27 -16.33
N ARG A 257 -23.00 5.89 -17.18
CA ARG A 257 -21.64 6.47 -17.17
C ARG A 257 -21.01 6.33 -15.78
N GLU A 258 -21.00 7.41 -15.00
CA GLU A 258 -20.49 7.50 -13.62
C GLU A 258 -21.61 7.76 -12.60
N ASP A 259 -22.79 8.19 -13.06
CA ASP A 259 -23.96 8.50 -12.23
C ASP A 259 -24.58 7.22 -11.66
N PHE A 260 -24.82 7.20 -10.35
CA PHE A 260 -25.53 6.12 -9.66
C PHE A 260 -27.05 6.23 -9.92
N ILE A 261 -27.71 5.10 -10.23
CA ILE A 261 -29.11 5.07 -10.69
C ILE A 261 -30.03 4.23 -9.77
N GLU A 262 -29.60 3.06 -9.32
CA GLU A 262 -30.37 2.17 -8.43
C GLU A 262 -29.44 1.21 -7.70
N THR A 263 -29.80 0.77 -6.49
CA THR A 263 -29.21 -0.41 -5.84
C THR A 263 -30.27 -1.32 -5.23
N ARG A 264 -30.04 -2.63 -5.25
CA ARG A 264 -30.85 -3.66 -4.58
C ARG A 264 -29.95 -4.78 -4.07
N SER A 265 -30.25 -5.33 -2.90
CA SER A 265 -29.53 -6.50 -2.34
C SER A 265 -30.39 -7.76 -2.33
N VAL A 266 -29.74 -8.91 -2.26
CA VAL A 266 -30.32 -10.22 -1.97
C VAL A 266 -29.45 -10.98 -0.97
N ASP A 267 -30.06 -11.78 -0.12
CA ASP A 267 -29.38 -12.54 0.92
C ASP A 267 -29.03 -13.97 0.46
N ILE A 268 -27.85 -14.43 0.87
CA ILE A 268 -27.32 -15.77 0.66
C ILE A 268 -27.02 -16.37 2.04
N LEU A 269 -27.64 -17.50 2.39
CA LEU A 269 -27.22 -18.29 3.55
C LEU A 269 -25.97 -19.11 3.17
N VAL A 270 -24.95 -19.06 4.03
CA VAL A 270 -23.71 -19.84 3.88
C VAL A 270 -23.57 -20.80 5.06
N GLU A 271 -23.47 -22.10 4.77
CA GLU A 271 -23.33 -23.17 5.75
C GLU A 271 -21.89 -23.70 5.81
N ASN A 272 -21.40 -24.01 7.02
CA ASN A 272 -20.12 -24.68 7.22
C ASN A 272 -20.29 -25.94 8.09
N PRO A 273 -20.65 -27.10 7.50
CA PRO A 273 -20.77 -28.33 8.26
C PRO A 273 -19.35 -28.88 8.54
N GLN A 274 -18.93 -28.79 9.80
CA GLN A 274 -17.55 -29.11 10.22
C GLN A 274 -17.15 -30.56 9.87
N ASP A 275 -18.10 -31.50 9.93
CA ASP A 275 -17.89 -32.93 9.67
C ASP A 275 -17.99 -33.33 8.18
N LEU A 276 -17.89 -32.39 7.22
CA LEU A 276 -17.86 -32.75 5.80
C LEU A 276 -16.63 -33.62 5.47
N PRO A 277 -16.81 -34.83 4.90
CA PRO A 277 -15.69 -35.64 4.42
C PRO A 277 -15.01 -34.95 3.23
N LEU A 278 -13.71 -35.19 3.03
CA LEU A 278 -12.88 -34.58 1.97
C LEU A 278 -13.58 -34.46 0.60
N LYS A 279 -14.28 -35.52 0.17
CA LYS A 279 -15.08 -35.60 -1.06
C LYS A 279 -16.24 -34.60 -1.21
N ALA A 280 -16.53 -33.81 -0.18
CA ALA A 280 -17.57 -32.78 -0.16
C ALA A 280 -17.03 -31.36 0.11
N LYS A 281 -15.71 -31.20 0.33
CA LYS A 281 -15.09 -29.88 0.52
C LYS A 281 -14.72 -29.25 -0.83
N PHE A 282 -15.23 -28.06 -1.09
CA PHE A 282 -14.94 -27.31 -2.32
C PHE A 282 -13.58 -26.58 -2.26
N PRO A 283 -12.85 -26.45 -3.38
CA PRO A 283 -11.60 -25.69 -3.44
C PRO A 283 -11.84 -24.16 -3.42
N TYR A 284 -11.31 -23.45 -2.43
CA TYR A 284 -11.51 -22.01 -2.22
C TYR A 284 -10.62 -21.18 -3.17
N MET A 285 -11.22 -20.56 -4.19
CA MET A 285 -10.47 -19.86 -5.23
C MET A 285 -10.22 -18.40 -4.87
N ALA A 286 -8.95 -18.05 -4.72
CA ALA A 286 -8.47 -16.67 -4.75
C ALA A 286 -7.91 -16.31 -6.14
N MET A 287 -7.85 -15.01 -6.46
CA MET A 287 -7.05 -14.50 -7.57
C MET A 287 -6.27 -13.25 -7.15
N SER A 288 -5.01 -13.15 -7.57
CA SER A 288 -4.27 -11.87 -7.63
C SER A 288 -3.93 -11.49 -9.07
N SER A 289 -3.83 -10.18 -9.35
CA SER A 289 -3.46 -9.64 -10.67
C SER A 289 -2.30 -8.63 -10.49
N PRO A 290 -1.04 -9.10 -10.38
CA PRO A 290 0.15 -8.25 -10.30
C PRO A 290 0.65 -7.79 -11.69
N GLU A 291 0.08 -8.34 -12.75
CA GLU A 291 0.32 -8.00 -14.15
C GLU A 291 -1.03 -7.75 -14.80
N ALA A 292 -1.19 -6.59 -15.44
CA ALA A 292 -2.40 -6.27 -16.17
C ALA A 292 -2.57 -7.20 -17.38
N GLY A 293 -3.80 -7.64 -17.66
CA GLY A 293 -4.06 -8.67 -18.67
C GLY A 293 -3.76 -10.10 -18.20
N ALA A 294 -3.35 -10.32 -16.95
CA ALA A 294 -3.05 -11.63 -16.37
C ALA A 294 -3.74 -11.84 -15.01
N GLY A 295 -3.92 -13.11 -14.64
CA GLY A 295 -4.45 -13.51 -13.33
C GLY A 295 -3.74 -14.74 -12.79
N TYR A 296 -3.58 -14.78 -11.47
CA TYR A 296 -2.93 -15.85 -10.73
C TYR A 296 -3.89 -16.40 -9.70
N PHE A 297 -4.16 -17.68 -9.82
CA PHE A 297 -5.19 -18.35 -9.03
C PHE A 297 -4.55 -19.27 -8.02
N GLU A 298 -5.14 -19.33 -6.84
CA GLU A 298 -4.67 -20.14 -5.72
C GLU A 298 -5.85 -20.79 -5.00
N ILE A 299 -5.66 -22.04 -4.56
CA ILE A 299 -6.57 -22.77 -3.69
C ILE A 299 -6.17 -22.50 -2.23
N LEU A 300 -6.95 -21.70 -1.51
CA LEU A 300 -6.59 -21.28 -0.15
C LEU A 300 -6.63 -22.44 0.87
N ASN A 301 -7.66 -23.28 0.80
CA ASN A 301 -7.82 -24.47 1.66
C ASN A 301 -7.07 -25.70 1.14
N PHE A 302 -5.94 -25.52 0.44
CA PHE A 302 -5.17 -26.63 -0.12
C PHE A 302 -4.73 -27.64 0.95
N ALA A 303 -4.35 -27.17 2.15
CA ALA A 303 -4.00 -28.05 3.27
C ALA A 303 -5.16 -28.95 3.73
N ASP A 304 -6.40 -28.48 3.61
CA ASP A 304 -7.61 -29.17 4.09
C ASP A 304 -8.21 -30.15 3.07
N ILE A 305 -7.78 -30.08 1.80
CA ILE A 305 -8.34 -30.88 0.69
C ILE A 305 -7.29 -31.67 -0.11
N HIS A 306 -5.99 -31.38 0.02
CA HIS A 306 -4.97 -32.07 -0.77
C HIS A 306 -4.68 -33.47 -0.26
N VAL A 307 -4.60 -34.43 -1.17
CA VAL A 307 -4.07 -35.78 -0.92
C VAL A 307 -3.07 -36.15 -2.03
N PRO A 308 -2.07 -37.00 -1.75
CA PRO A 308 -1.10 -37.42 -2.77
C PRO A 308 -1.79 -38.04 -3.98
N GLY A 309 -1.51 -37.49 -5.17
CA GLY A 309 -2.11 -37.90 -6.44
C GLY A 309 -3.34 -37.11 -6.88
N THR A 310 -3.83 -36.13 -6.08
CA THR A 310 -4.86 -35.19 -6.56
C THR A 310 -4.37 -34.37 -7.75
N VAL A 311 -5.23 -34.21 -8.74
CA VAL A 311 -5.00 -33.42 -9.94
C VAL A 311 -6.02 -32.27 -10.00
N TYR A 312 -5.54 -31.04 -10.14
CA TYR A 312 -6.39 -29.84 -10.22
C TYR A 312 -6.44 -29.36 -11.66
N THR A 313 -7.61 -29.47 -12.30
CA THR A 313 -7.85 -28.93 -13.64
C THR A 313 -8.52 -27.56 -13.52
N TRP A 314 -7.86 -26.57 -14.10
CA TRP A 314 -8.31 -25.18 -14.17
C TRP A 314 -8.85 -24.91 -15.56
N ASP A 315 -10.05 -24.36 -15.64
CA ASP A 315 -10.72 -23.97 -16.87
C ASP A 315 -10.97 -22.46 -16.81
N PHE A 316 -10.39 -21.71 -17.74
CA PHE A 316 -10.52 -20.25 -17.85
C PHE A 316 -11.53 -19.84 -18.94
N GLY A 317 -12.43 -20.77 -19.31
CA GLY A 317 -13.40 -20.63 -20.37
C GLY A 317 -12.71 -20.38 -21.71
N ARG A 318 -13.03 -19.25 -22.36
CA ARG A 318 -12.43 -18.86 -23.64
C ARG A 318 -10.89 -18.73 -23.62
N ALA A 319 -10.28 -18.59 -22.45
CA ALA A 319 -8.82 -18.51 -22.30
C ALA A 319 -8.12 -19.89 -22.19
N GLY A 320 -8.88 -20.99 -22.35
CA GLY A 320 -8.38 -22.37 -22.35
C GLY A 320 -8.31 -23.00 -20.95
N SER A 321 -7.76 -24.20 -20.86
CA SER A 321 -7.61 -24.95 -19.61
C SER A 321 -6.15 -25.38 -19.34
N ARG A 322 -5.84 -25.66 -18.07
CA ARG A 322 -4.53 -26.09 -17.57
C ARG A 322 -4.71 -27.09 -16.43
N THR A 323 -3.66 -27.83 -16.10
CA THR A 323 -3.68 -28.83 -15.03
C THR A 323 -2.46 -28.65 -14.12
N THR A 324 -2.67 -28.72 -12.80
CA THR A 324 -1.62 -28.62 -11.77
C THR A 324 -1.76 -29.74 -10.73
N THR A 325 -0.66 -30.08 -10.06
CA THR A 325 -0.65 -30.94 -8.87
C THR A 325 -0.53 -30.14 -7.57
N GLY A 326 -0.06 -28.89 -7.65
CA GLY A 326 -0.04 -27.92 -6.55
C GLY A 326 -1.18 -26.88 -6.64
N PRO A 327 -1.28 -25.98 -5.64
CA PRO A 327 -2.44 -25.11 -5.41
C PRO A 327 -2.63 -23.95 -6.41
N SER A 328 -1.63 -23.66 -7.26
CA SER A 328 -1.51 -22.35 -7.91
C SER A 328 -1.28 -22.42 -9.43
N VAL A 329 -1.83 -21.46 -10.20
CA VAL A 329 -1.66 -21.38 -11.66
C VAL A 329 -1.67 -19.93 -12.18
N LYS A 330 -0.86 -19.64 -13.22
CA LYS A 330 -0.90 -18.40 -14.03
C LYS A 330 -1.81 -18.59 -15.26
N GLN A 331 -2.63 -17.59 -15.56
CA GLN A 331 -3.25 -17.46 -16.89
C GLN A 331 -3.07 -16.04 -17.46
N LEU A 332 -2.80 -15.97 -18.77
CA LEU A 332 -2.84 -14.75 -19.57
C LEU A 332 -4.22 -14.61 -20.21
N PHE A 333 -4.85 -13.46 -20.03
CA PHE A 333 -6.20 -13.15 -20.52
C PHE A 333 -6.19 -12.10 -21.63
N GLU A 334 -5.12 -11.32 -21.79
CA GLU A 334 -4.99 -10.21 -22.76
C GLU A 334 -5.33 -10.62 -24.21
N ASP A 335 -5.04 -11.86 -24.62
CA ASP A 335 -5.34 -12.38 -25.96
C ASP A 335 -6.81 -12.80 -26.16
N TYR A 336 -7.64 -12.63 -25.13
CA TYR A 336 -9.06 -12.98 -25.08
C TYR A 336 -9.95 -11.81 -24.62
N LEU A 337 -9.42 -10.59 -24.63
CA LEU A 337 -10.16 -9.34 -24.34
C LEU A 337 -10.69 -8.72 -25.63
N ASP A 338 -11.89 -8.14 -25.61
CA ASP A 338 -12.38 -7.32 -26.72
C ASP A 338 -11.63 -5.99 -26.74
N ILE A 339 -10.92 -5.73 -27.82
CA ILE A 339 -10.10 -4.52 -28.05
C ILE A 339 -10.85 -3.18 -27.94
N ASN A 340 -12.19 -3.20 -27.90
CA ASN A 340 -13.05 -2.02 -27.81
C ASN A 340 -13.75 -1.88 -26.43
N GLU A 341 -13.56 -2.83 -25.51
CA GLU A 341 -14.07 -2.76 -24.13
C GLU A 341 -12.93 -2.56 -23.11
N PRO A 342 -13.15 -1.84 -22.00
CA PRO A 342 -12.12 -1.54 -20.99
C PRO A 342 -11.78 -2.73 -20.08
N TYR A 343 -12.57 -3.80 -20.09
CA TYR A 343 -12.31 -5.03 -19.35
C TYR A 343 -13.04 -6.22 -19.99
N GLY A 344 -12.65 -7.44 -19.62
CA GLY A 344 -13.37 -8.66 -19.96
C GLY A 344 -13.60 -9.52 -18.73
N THR A 345 -14.81 -10.06 -18.60
CA THR A 345 -15.17 -11.03 -17.57
C THR A 345 -14.93 -12.45 -18.08
N PHE A 346 -14.37 -13.30 -17.23
CA PHE A 346 -14.11 -14.72 -17.47
C PHE A 346 -14.75 -15.54 -16.36
N GLU A 347 -15.35 -16.67 -16.69
CA GLU A 347 -15.79 -17.66 -15.71
C GLU A 347 -14.63 -18.65 -15.54
N VAL A 348 -14.01 -18.65 -14.35
CA VAL A 348 -12.86 -19.50 -14.03
C VAL A 348 -13.32 -20.60 -13.11
N ARG A 349 -13.10 -21.85 -13.50
CA ARG A 349 -13.41 -23.05 -12.73
C ARG A 349 -12.12 -23.75 -12.32
N VAL A 350 -12.10 -24.30 -11.11
CA VAL A 350 -11.11 -25.28 -10.68
C VAL A 350 -11.82 -26.55 -10.26
N THR A 351 -11.31 -27.69 -10.72
CA THR A 351 -11.85 -29.03 -10.51
C THR A 351 -10.77 -29.89 -9.90
N ALA A 352 -10.94 -30.28 -8.63
CA ALA A 352 -10.08 -31.21 -7.92
C ALA A 352 -10.53 -32.66 -8.22
N ALA A 353 -9.69 -33.42 -8.90
CA ALA A 353 -9.88 -34.83 -9.18
C ALA A 353 -9.03 -35.67 -8.21
N TYR A 354 -9.71 -36.39 -7.31
CA TYR A 354 -9.08 -37.23 -6.30
C TYR A 354 -8.92 -38.68 -6.81
N PRO A 355 -7.81 -39.39 -6.49
CA PRO A 355 -7.63 -40.77 -6.92
C PRO A 355 -8.80 -41.68 -6.48
N GLY A 356 -9.48 -42.28 -7.46
CA GLY A 356 -10.59 -43.22 -7.23
C GLY A 356 -11.91 -42.60 -6.73
N GLN A 357 -12.12 -41.29 -6.89
CA GLN A 357 -13.35 -40.60 -6.43
C GLN A 357 -13.88 -39.60 -7.45
N SER A 358 -15.15 -39.23 -7.32
CA SER A 358 -15.76 -38.17 -8.14
C SER A 358 -15.06 -36.81 -7.92
N PRO A 359 -14.85 -36.01 -8.97
CA PRO A 359 -14.21 -34.70 -8.86
C PRO A 359 -15.14 -33.65 -8.24
N VAL A 360 -14.58 -32.71 -7.48
CA VAL A 360 -15.29 -31.56 -6.90
C VAL A 360 -14.83 -30.28 -7.58
N SER A 361 -15.75 -29.36 -7.92
CA SER A 361 -15.39 -28.14 -8.64
C SER A 361 -16.03 -26.87 -8.08
N ALA A 362 -15.26 -25.78 -8.09
CA ALA A 362 -15.73 -24.42 -7.79
C ALA A 362 -15.54 -23.51 -9.02
N THR A 363 -16.44 -22.56 -9.23
CA THR A 363 -16.43 -21.59 -10.35
C THR A 363 -16.62 -20.18 -9.82
N ARG A 364 -15.80 -19.22 -10.28
CA ARG A 364 -15.85 -17.81 -9.88
C ARG A 364 -15.73 -16.90 -11.11
N SER A 365 -16.44 -15.77 -11.12
CA SER A 365 -16.29 -14.78 -12.18
C SER A 365 -15.16 -13.80 -11.87
N VAL A 366 -14.37 -13.49 -12.89
CA VAL A 366 -13.09 -12.81 -12.80
C VAL A 366 -13.05 -11.71 -13.85
N VAL A 367 -12.78 -10.47 -13.44
CA VAL A 367 -12.69 -9.32 -14.35
C VAL A 367 -11.23 -8.96 -14.56
N VAL A 368 -10.81 -8.89 -15.83
CA VAL A 368 -9.45 -8.48 -16.21
C VAL A 368 -9.53 -7.24 -17.09
N TRP A 369 -8.80 -6.19 -16.70
CA TRP A 369 -8.81 -4.90 -17.41
C TRP A 369 -8.03 -4.98 -18.72
N ASN A 370 -8.60 -4.35 -19.75
CA ASN A 370 -8.02 -4.27 -21.09
C ASN A 370 -7.26 -2.97 -21.27
N THR A 371 -5.99 -3.12 -21.62
CA THR A 371 -5.01 -2.04 -21.64
C THR A 371 -4.60 -1.65 -23.05
N TYR A 372 -4.81 -2.55 -24.00
CA TYR A 372 -4.89 -2.21 -25.42
C TYR A 372 -6.01 -1.17 -25.65
N PHE A 373 -7.17 -1.34 -24.99
CA PHE A 373 -8.25 -0.35 -25.01
C PHE A 373 -7.81 1.02 -24.45
N LEU A 374 -7.05 1.05 -23.34
CA LEU A 374 -6.58 2.32 -22.75
C LEU A 374 -5.64 3.10 -23.68
N GLU A 375 -4.74 2.41 -24.40
CA GLU A 375 -3.88 3.04 -25.41
C GLU A 375 -4.66 3.44 -26.68
N LYS A 376 -5.66 2.65 -27.08
CA LYS A 376 -6.59 2.96 -28.17
C LYS A 376 -7.42 4.21 -27.87
N ALA A 377 -7.90 4.37 -26.64
CA ALA A 377 -8.58 5.57 -26.15
C ALA A 377 -7.67 6.81 -26.10
N ARG A 378 -6.34 6.62 -26.04
CA ARG A 378 -5.31 7.67 -26.19
C ARG A 378 -4.94 7.98 -27.65
N GLY A 379 -5.58 7.32 -28.62
CA GLY A 379 -5.40 7.59 -30.05
C GLY A 379 -4.28 6.79 -30.74
N PHE A 380 -3.74 5.74 -30.10
CA PHE A 380 -2.66 4.92 -30.65
C PHE A 380 -3.07 3.46 -30.85
N VAL A 381 -2.61 2.86 -31.94
CA VAL A 381 -2.73 1.42 -32.20
C VAL A 381 -1.37 0.77 -31.94
N LYS A 382 -1.33 -0.17 -30.97
CA LYS A 382 -0.10 -0.86 -30.56
C LYS A 382 -0.24 -2.37 -30.81
N PRO A 383 0.15 -2.88 -31.99
CA PRO A 383 0.02 -4.30 -32.31
C PRO A 383 0.85 -5.18 -31.37
N LYS A 384 0.34 -6.38 -31.13
CA LYS A 384 0.98 -7.37 -30.26
C LYS A 384 2.21 -7.97 -30.95
N LEU A 385 3.20 -8.35 -30.14
CA LEU A 385 4.49 -8.84 -30.61
C LEU A 385 4.81 -10.22 -30.05
N ASP A 386 5.46 -11.05 -30.84
CA ASP A 386 6.07 -12.32 -30.45
C ASP A 386 7.49 -12.40 -31.07
N TYR A 387 8.51 -12.54 -30.22
CA TYR A 387 9.92 -12.60 -30.63
C TYR A 387 10.83 -13.13 -29.52
N ASN A 388 11.97 -13.70 -29.93
CA ASN A 388 13.06 -14.04 -29.02
C ASN A 388 13.97 -12.81 -28.84
N PHE A 389 14.05 -12.28 -27.62
CA PHE A 389 14.88 -11.12 -27.27
C PHE A 389 16.39 -11.39 -27.25
N ARG A 390 16.85 -12.64 -27.48
CA ARG A 390 18.29 -12.93 -27.64
C ARG A 390 18.69 -12.93 -29.10
N ALA A 391 19.62 -12.04 -29.45
CA ALA A 391 20.23 -12.06 -30.76
C ALA A 391 21.17 -13.27 -30.91
N VAL A 392 20.99 -14.09 -31.93
CA VAL A 392 21.88 -15.22 -32.21
C VAL A 392 22.97 -14.76 -33.18
N ARG A 393 24.24 -14.85 -32.78
CA ARG A 393 25.36 -14.53 -33.68
C ARG A 393 25.47 -15.58 -34.79
N GLN A 394 25.40 -15.13 -36.03
CA GLN A 394 25.59 -15.90 -37.25
C GLN A 394 26.68 -15.19 -38.08
N ASP A 395 27.92 -15.66 -37.98
CA ASP A 395 29.13 -15.06 -38.57
C ASP A 395 29.30 -13.56 -38.27
N LYS A 396 28.89 -12.71 -39.22
CA LYS A 396 28.94 -11.23 -39.22
C LYS A 396 27.55 -10.58 -39.13
N LYS A 397 26.50 -11.34 -38.79
CA LYS A 397 25.15 -10.85 -38.48
C LYS A 397 24.76 -11.28 -37.06
N LEU A 398 24.05 -10.42 -36.35
CA LEU A 398 23.17 -10.81 -35.25
C LEU A 398 21.80 -11.10 -35.85
N ALA A 399 21.31 -12.33 -35.71
CA ALA A 399 20.00 -12.74 -36.18
C ALA A 399 18.93 -12.50 -35.10
N GLY A 400 17.86 -11.81 -35.49
CA GLY A 400 16.65 -11.60 -34.72
C GLY A 400 15.48 -11.42 -35.69
N SER A 401 14.27 -11.81 -35.29
CA SER A 401 13.04 -11.65 -36.07
C SER A 401 11.91 -11.27 -35.13
N CYS A 402 10.95 -10.48 -35.62
CA CYS A 402 9.82 -10.04 -34.83
C CYS A 402 8.48 -10.28 -35.53
N ARG A 403 7.61 -11.07 -34.90
CA ARG A 403 6.27 -11.39 -35.39
C ARG A 403 5.27 -10.38 -34.85
N ILE A 404 4.60 -9.67 -35.75
CA ILE A 404 3.66 -8.61 -35.43
C ILE A 404 2.25 -9.10 -35.69
N LYS A 405 1.45 -9.20 -34.64
CA LYS A 405 0.07 -9.67 -34.66
C LYS A 405 -0.88 -8.46 -34.66
N ASN A 406 -1.51 -8.22 -35.81
CA ASN A 406 -2.60 -7.25 -35.91
C ASN A 406 -3.86 -7.83 -35.25
N VAL A 407 -4.54 -7.01 -34.46
CA VAL A 407 -5.82 -7.33 -33.81
C VAL A 407 -6.93 -6.33 -34.16
N GLU A 408 -6.64 -5.27 -34.93
CA GLU A 408 -7.68 -4.43 -35.50
C GLU A 408 -8.37 -5.13 -36.70
N PRO A 409 -9.64 -4.82 -36.97
CA PRO A 409 -10.36 -5.27 -38.16
C PRO A 409 -9.91 -4.56 -39.46
N GLU A 410 -8.98 -3.61 -39.36
CA GLU A 410 -8.35 -2.91 -40.48
C GLU A 410 -6.85 -3.29 -40.59
N PRO A 411 -6.25 -3.29 -41.79
CA PRO A 411 -4.82 -3.43 -42.00
C PRO A 411 -3.97 -2.40 -41.24
N LEU A 412 -2.75 -2.81 -40.86
CA LEU A 412 -1.69 -1.91 -40.42
C LEU A 412 -0.69 -1.73 -41.55
N HIS A 413 -0.42 -0.49 -41.96
CA HIS A 413 0.63 -0.16 -42.92
C HIS A 413 1.84 0.37 -42.16
N LEU A 414 2.81 -0.51 -41.88
CA LEU A 414 4.09 -0.12 -41.30
C LEU A 414 4.96 0.44 -42.42
N THR A 415 5.16 1.76 -42.39
CA THR A 415 5.85 2.53 -43.43
C THR A 415 7.26 2.94 -43.04
N LYS A 416 7.63 2.80 -41.76
CA LYS A 416 8.93 3.19 -41.21
C LYS A 416 9.49 2.12 -40.28
N LYS A 417 10.78 1.84 -40.46
CA LYS A 417 11.60 0.99 -39.58
C LYS A 417 12.87 1.75 -39.22
N ALA A 418 13.23 1.79 -37.95
CA ALA A 418 14.48 2.39 -37.49
C ALA A 418 15.16 1.47 -36.47
N PHE A 419 16.47 1.28 -36.60
CA PHE A 419 17.27 0.50 -35.67
C PHE A 419 17.98 1.44 -34.69
N GLN A 420 17.98 1.10 -33.40
CA GLN A 420 18.74 1.80 -32.36
C GLN A 420 19.72 0.81 -31.73
N TYR A 421 21.00 1.14 -31.62
CA TYR A 421 21.93 0.32 -30.83
C TYR A 421 21.62 0.49 -29.33
N LEU A 422 21.48 -0.61 -28.59
CA LEU A 422 21.28 -0.55 -27.14
C LEU A 422 22.66 -0.49 -26.50
N THR A 423 23.06 0.72 -26.12
CA THR A 423 24.35 1.04 -25.53
C THR A 423 24.25 1.25 -24.03
N GLU A 424 25.32 0.90 -23.34
CA GLU A 424 25.68 1.39 -22.01
C GLU A 424 26.29 2.81 -22.11
N ASP A 425 25.82 3.63 -23.05
CA ASP A 425 26.39 4.93 -23.41
C ASP A 425 25.35 5.81 -24.15
N SER A 426 24.72 6.74 -23.44
CA SER A 426 23.80 7.74 -23.99
C SER A 426 24.39 8.84 -24.85
N GLU A 427 25.71 9.10 -24.87
CA GLU A 427 26.27 9.97 -25.93
C GLU A 427 26.09 9.31 -27.31
N PHE A 428 26.00 7.97 -27.36
CA PHE A 428 25.63 7.19 -28.55
C PHE A 428 24.12 6.89 -28.70
N ALA A 429 23.27 7.18 -27.72
CA ALA A 429 21.85 6.77 -27.77
C ALA A 429 21.00 7.47 -28.85
N GLN A 430 21.55 8.47 -29.54
CA GLN A 430 20.94 9.09 -30.74
C GLN A 430 21.44 8.50 -32.07
N MET A 431 22.29 7.46 -32.08
CA MET A 431 22.56 6.66 -33.28
C MET A 431 21.38 5.74 -33.62
N PHE A 432 20.25 6.35 -33.98
CA PHE A 432 19.31 5.73 -34.90
C PHE A 432 20.03 5.50 -36.24
N ALA A 433 19.93 4.28 -36.78
CA ALA A 433 20.08 4.11 -38.21
C ALA A 433 19.02 4.98 -38.91
N PRO A 434 19.32 5.62 -40.07
CA PRO A 434 18.35 6.44 -40.80
C PRO A 434 17.03 5.69 -41.00
N GLU A 435 15.89 6.39 -40.87
CA GLU A 435 14.57 5.76 -41.02
C GLU A 435 14.46 5.06 -42.38
N GLU A 436 14.41 3.72 -42.34
CA GLU A 436 14.22 2.89 -43.52
C GLU A 436 12.73 2.93 -43.89
N ALA A 437 12.44 3.46 -45.07
CA ALA A 437 11.12 3.39 -45.66
C ALA A 437 10.82 1.91 -46.00
N ILE A 438 9.90 1.32 -45.25
CA ILE A 438 9.41 -0.04 -45.47
C ILE A 438 7.97 0.01 -46.01
N SER A 439 7.50 -1.11 -46.55
CA SER A 439 6.11 -1.26 -47.00
C SER A 439 5.53 -2.58 -46.47
N VAL A 440 5.49 -2.73 -45.14
CA VAL A 440 4.96 -3.94 -44.50
C VAL A 440 3.50 -3.73 -44.13
N ARG A 441 2.61 -4.23 -44.97
CA ARG A 441 1.18 -4.34 -44.68
C ARG A 441 0.92 -5.59 -43.84
N VAL A 442 0.46 -5.42 -42.60
CA VAL A 442 -0.05 -6.51 -41.75
C VAL A 442 -1.57 -6.53 -41.92
N PRO A 443 -2.19 -7.51 -42.60
CA PRO A 443 -3.63 -7.51 -42.85
C PRO A 443 -4.47 -7.55 -41.56
N ALA A 444 -5.74 -7.17 -41.65
CA ALA A 444 -6.71 -7.29 -40.57
C ALA A 444 -6.69 -8.70 -39.94
N ASN A 445 -6.58 -8.79 -38.61
CA ASN A 445 -6.54 -10.06 -37.86
C ASN A 445 -5.49 -11.09 -38.34
N LYS A 446 -4.40 -10.65 -38.97
CA LYS A 446 -3.26 -11.50 -39.38
C LYS A 446 -1.97 -11.12 -38.66
N ALA A 447 -0.95 -11.96 -38.79
CA ALA A 447 0.40 -11.67 -38.35
C ALA A 447 1.38 -11.64 -39.54
N ALA A 448 2.44 -10.86 -39.41
CA ALA A 448 3.57 -10.83 -40.34
C ALA A 448 4.89 -10.84 -39.56
N ASP A 449 5.90 -11.55 -40.07
CA ASP A 449 7.25 -11.59 -39.51
C ASP A 449 8.13 -10.52 -40.19
N ILE A 450 8.97 -9.82 -39.42
CA ILE A 450 9.93 -8.82 -39.91
C ILE A 450 11.36 -9.24 -39.52
N ASP A 451 12.26 -9.35 -40.51
CA ASP A 451 13.71 -9.51 -40.23
C ASP A 451 14.22 -8.30 -39.45
N CYS A 452 14.74 -8.60 -38.27
CA CYS A 452 15.28 -7.65 -37.32
C CYS A 452 16.79 -7.84 -37.14
N GLY A 453 17.46 -8.66 -37.95
CA GLY A 453 18.89 -8.92 -37.79
C GLY A 453 19.78 -7.79 -38.33
N ILE A 454 20.89 -7.50 -37.65
CA ILE A 454 21.83 -6.41 -37.96
C ILE A 454 23.29 -6.92 -38.09
N PRO A 455 24.24 -6.13 -38.64
CA PRO A 455 25.66 -6.53 -38.69
C PRO A 455 26.33 -6.73 -37.32
N PHE A 456 27.43 -7.49 -37.31
CA PHE A 456 28.30 -7.77 -36.16
C PHE A 456 29.79 -7.63 -36.58
N PRO A 457 30.71 -7.12 -35.73
CA PRO A 457 30.55 -6.74 -34.32
C PRO A 457 29.62 -5.54 -34.09
N LEU A 458 28.99 -5.53 -32.91
CA LEU A 458 28.31 -4.34 -32.41
C LEU A 458 29.31 -3.21 -32.11
N PRO A 459 28.88 -1.93 -32.08
CA PRO A 459 29.68 -0.84 -31.54
C PRO A 459 30.15 -1.12 -30.10
N ARG A 460 31.30 -0.56 -29.72
CA ARG A 460 31.88 -0.74 -28.38
C ARG A 460 30.93 -0.13 -27.34
N GLY A 461 30.60 -0.86 -26.28
CA GLY A 461 29.60 -0.45 -25.29
C GLY A 461 28.15 -0.81 -25.65
N SER A 462 27.89 -1.41 -26.80
CA SER A 462 26.57 -1.98 -27.11
C SER A 462 26.37 -3.37 -26.50
N PHE A 463 25.30 -3.54 -25.73
CA PHE A 463 24.82 -4.83 -25.21
C PHE A 463 23.66 -5.41 -26.02
N GLY A 464 23.22 -4.72 -27.08
CA GLY A 464 22.09 -5.13 -27.89
C GLY A 464 21.70 -4.12 -28.96
N TYR A 465 20.48 -4.23 -29.44
CA TYR A 465 19.84 -3.30 -30.36
C TYR A 465 18.30 -3.41 -30.30
N ALA A 466 17.60 -2.36 -30.72
CA ALA A 466 16.16 -2.30 -30.84
C ALA A 466 15.72 -2.00 -32.29
N VAL A 467 14.51 -2.39 -32.62
CA VAL A 467 13.85 -2.14 -33.92
C VAL A 467 12.53 -1.45 -33.66
N HIS A 468 12.45 -0.17 -34.01
CA HIS A 468 11.25 0.64 -33.89
C HIS A 468 10.49 0.63 -35.21
N LEU A 469 9.16 0.50 -35.12
CA LEU A 469 8.28 0.36 -36.26
C LEU A 469 7.11 1.35 -36.12
N ALA A 470 6.89 2.15 -37.15
CA ALA A 470 5.82 3.14 -37.18
C ALA A 470 5.03 3.06 -38.49
N GLY A 471 3.76 3.44 -38.42
CA GLY A 471 2.82 3.31 -39.51
C GLY A 471 1.47 3.94 -39.22
N GLN A 472 0.48 3.63 -40.04
CA GLN A 472 -0.92 4.01 -39.83
C GLN A 472 -1.86 2.85 -40.18
N THR A 473 -3.09 2.92 -39.71
CA THR A 473 -4.19 2.09 -40.22
C THR A 473 -4.88 2.78 -41.40
N ASP A 474 -5.77 2.10 -42.12
CA ASP A 474 -6.55 2.73 -43.21
C ASP A 474 -7.41 3.90 -42.71
N ALA A 475 -7.92 3.84 -41.47
CA ALA A 475 -8.59 4.94 -40.78
C ALA A 475 -7.64 6.02 -40.19
N GLY A 476 -6.35 6.04 -40.57
CA GLY A 476 -5.38 7.07 -40.18
C GLY A 476 -4.91 7.02 -38.70
N LYS A 477 -5.29 6.00 -37.93
CA LYS A 477 -4.82 5.84 -36.54
C LYS A 477 -3.31 5.58 -36.53
N ARG A 478 -2.58 6.20 -35.61
CA ARG A 478 -1.12 6.06 -35.53
C ARG A 478 -0.72 4.69 -34.99
N VAL A 479 0.00 3.91 -35.79
CA VAL A 479 0.54 2.60 -35.40
C VAL A 479 1.98 2.78 -34.92
N ARG A 480 2.32 2.27 -33.73
CA ARG A 480 3.69 2.24 -33.19
C ARG A 480 3.95 0.95 -32.42
N THR A 481 5.11 0.33 -32.65
CA THR A 481 5.57 -0.82 -31.86
C THR A 481 7.10 -0.94 -31.89
N SER A 482 7.72 -1.77 -31.05
CA SER A 482 9.19 -1.95 -31.02
C SER A 482 9.63 -3.29 -30.43
N CYS A 483 10.65 -3.89 -31.04
CA CYS A 483 11.23 -5.19 -30.65
C CYS A 483 12.70 -5.02 -30.20
N TYR A 484 13.15 -5.73 -29.16
CA TYR A 484 14.43 -5.49 -28.49
C TYR A 484 15.30 -6.76 -28.40
N PHE A 485 16.59 -6.67 -28.66
CA PHE A 485 17.50 -7.82 -28.80
C PHE A 485 18.83 -7.61 -28.03
N GLU A 486 19.28 -8.61 -27.25
CA GLU A 486 20.43 -8.55 -26.33
C GLU A 486 21.57 -9.53 -26.68
N TYR A 487 22.81 -9.18 -26.29
CA TYR A 487 24.06 -9.93 -26.42
C TYR A 487 25.14 -9.43 -25.42
N ARG A 488 25.66 -10.28 -24.50
CA ARG A 488 26.64 -9.85 -23.46
C ARG A 488 27.48 -11.01 -22.87
N GLU A 489 28.71 -10.70 -22.43
CA GLU A 489 29.59 -11.52 -21.57
C GLU A 489 29.65 -10.88 -20.14
N SER A 490 30.28 -11.51 -19.12
CA SER A 490 29.97 -11.25 -17.69
C SER A 490 31.12 -10.82 -16.75
N THR A 491 30.79 -10.03 -15.70
CA THR A 491 31.48 -9.96 -14.38
C THR A 491 30.65 -9.11 -13.36
N GLN A 492 31.08 -8.98 -12.09
CA GLN A 492 30.29 -8.51 -10.91
C GLN A 492 30.72 -7.13 -10.34
N GLY A 493 29.85 -6.50 -9.51
CA GLY A 493 30.19 -5.40 -8.59
C GLY A 493 28.97 -4.72 -7.93
N SER A 494 29.11 -4.20 -6.71
CA SER A 494 28.04 -3.54 -5.92
C SER A 494 28.31 -2.05 -5.63
N GLY A 495 27.29 -1.30 -5.17
CA GLY A 495 27.38 0.14 -4.83
C GLY A 495 26.35 0.99 -5.58
N THR A 496 25.07 0.91 -5.19
CA THR A 496 23.97 0.67 -6.15
C THR A 496 24.21 -0.68 -6.81
N ARG A 497 23.44 -1.73 -6.44
CA ARG A 497 23.65 -3.05 -7.04
C ARG A 497 23.18 -3.01 -8.49
N ILE A 498 24.11 -2.82 -9.42
CA ILE A 498 23.94 -3.21 -10.83
C ILE A 498 23.57 -4.68 -10.78
N ILE A 499 22.36 -5.00 -11.24
CA ILE A 499 21.87 -6.36 -11.20
C ILE A 499 22.55 -7.10 -12.35
N THR A 500 23.69 -7.73 -12.07
CA THR A 500 24.48 -8.46 -13.07
C THR A 500 24.06 -9.92 -13.24
N ASP A 501 23.25 -10.46 -12.31
CA ASP A 501 22.73 -11.83 -12.40
C ASP A 501 21.80 -11.95 -13.62
N PRO A 502 22.12 -12.79 -14.63
CA PRO A 502 21.33 -12.85 -15.86
C PRO A 502 19.89 -13.35 -15.65
N ASN A 503 19.59 -14.07 -14.57
CA ASN A 503 18.24 -14.51 -14.23
C ASN A 503 17.45 -13.35 -13.62
N ALA A 504 18.06 -12.57 -12.72
CA ALA A 504 17.42 -11.40 -12.11
C ALA A 504 17.16 -10.30 -13.16
N VAL A 505 18.11 -10.07 -14.07
CA VAL A 505 17.93 -9.19 -15.25
C VAL A 505 16.78 -9.68 -16.14
N ARG A 506 16.70 -10.98 -16.43
CA ARG A 506 15.58 -11.56 -17.18
C ARG A 506 14.24 -11.39 -16.46
N ALA A 507 14.20 -11.58 -15.13
CA ALA A 507 12.98 -11.38 -14.35
C ALA A 507 12.53 -9.91 -14.40
N LEU A 508 13.45 -8.95 -14.18
CA LEU A 508 13.12 -7.52 -14.20
C LEU A 508 12.81 -7.00 -15.61
N HIS A 509 13.43 -7.53 -16.66
CA HIS A 509 13.00 -7.23 -18.04
C HIS A 509 11.67 -7.91 -18.41
N SER A 510 11.39 -9.14 -17.93
CA SER A 510 10.07 -9.76 -18.03
C SER A 510 9.01 -8.88 -17.37
N MET A 511 9.26 -8.41 -16.15
CA MET A 511 8.44 -7.43 -15.45
C MET A 511 8.30 -6.12 -16.23
N ARG A 512 9.38 -5.48 -16.72
CA ARG A 512 9.30 -4.23 -17.52
C ARG A 512 8.44 -4.36 -18.77
N ASN A 513 8.50 -5.52 -19.40
CA ASN A 513 7.82 -5.79 -20.66
C ASN A 513 6.33 -6.14 -20.42
N GLN A 514 6.01 -6.85 -19.32
CA GLN A 514 4.64 -7.26 -18.93
C GLN A 514 3.91 -6.22 -18.05
N SER A 515 4.62 -5.43 -17.26
CA SER A 515 4.06 -4.39 -16.39
C SER A 515 3.60 -3.19 -17.18
N LEU A 516 2.58 -2.50 -16.69
CA LEU A 516 2.02 -1.27 -17.27
C LEU A 516 2.16 -0.06 -16.36
N HIS A 517 3.13 -0.08 -15.44
CA HIS A 517 3.54 1.12 -14.71
C HIS A 517 3.75 2.31 -15.67
N HIS A 518 3.35 3.50 -15.22
CA HIS A 518 3.59 4.74 -15.97
C HIS A 518 5.08 4.94 -16.25
N ASP A 519 5.92 4.62 -15.26
CA ASP A 519 7.34 4.36 -15.49
C ASP A 519 7.61 2.86 -15.41
N LYS A 520 7.90 2.26 -16.57
CA LYS A 520 8.27 0.84 -16.70
C LYS A 520 9.70 0.56 -16.21
N ALA A 521 10.48 1.60 -15.93
CA ALA A 521 11.82 1.52 -15.39
C ALA A 521 11.84 1.55 -13.85
N PHE A 522 10.75 1.18 -13.17
CA PHE A 522 10.62 1.22 -11.72
C PHE A 522 9.76 0.04 -11.21
N PHE A 523 10.22 -0.62 -10.14
CA PHE A 523 9.46 -1.62 -9.37
C PHE A 523 9.79 -1.49 -7.88
N THR A 524 8.86 -1.81 -6.99
CA THR A 524 9.16 -2.03 -5.56
C THR A 524 9.64 -3.45 -5.30
N ARG A 525 10.38 -3.64 -4.20
CA ARG A 525 10.80 -4.97 -3.71
C ARG A 525 9.66 -5.99 -3.62
N ASP A 526 8.49 -5.56 -3.16
CA ASP A 526 7.34 -6.45 -3.00
C ASP A 526 6.68 -6.82 -4.34
N GLU A 527 6.68 -5.92 -5.34
CA GLU A 527 6.25 -6.27 -6.71
C GLU A 527 7.20 -7.30 -7.34
N VAL A 528 8.52 -7.18 -7.12
CA VAL A 528 9.53 -8.14 -7.60
C VAL A 528 9.39 -9.50 -6.89
N ILE A 529 9.29 -9.52 -5.55
CA ILE A 529 9.11 -10.77 -4.79
C ILE A 529 7.77 -11.43 -5.12
N ARG A 530 6.70 -10.64 -5.32
CA ARG A 530 5.39 -11.13 -5.76
C ARG A 530 5.54 -11.81 -7.12
N HIS A 531 6.11 -11.13 -8.14
CA HIS A 531 6.32 -11.71 -9.47
C HIS A 531 7.22 -12.97 -9.47
N ILE A 532 8.27 -13.03 -8.65
CA ILE A 532 9.13 -14.23 -8.60
C ILE A 532 8.37 -15.46 -8.04
N ARG A 533 7.52 -15.29 -7.02
CA ARG A 533 6.63 -16.38 -6.57
C ARG A 533 5.62 -16.81 -7.65
N ILE A 534 5.20 -15.83 -8.46
CA ILE A 534 4.10 -15.94 -9.41
C ILE A 534 4.48 -16.72 -10.69
N VAL A 535 5.71 -16.55 -11.18
CA VAL A 535 6.13 -17.11 -12.49
C VAL A 535 6.47 -18.59 -12.43
N GLU A 536 7.09 -19.09 -11.35
CA GLU A 536 7.63 -20.47 -11.32
C GLU A 536 6.82 -21.47 -10.47
N GLY A 537 5.92 -21.00 -9.59
CA GLY A 537 5.14 -21.86 -8.70
C GLY A 537 5.94 -22.45 -7.53
N VAL A 538 5.24 -22.88 -6.48
CA VAL A 538 5.88 -23.28 -5.21
C VAL A 538 6.38 -24.73 -5.25
N SER A 539 7.51 -24.97 -5.93
CA SER A 539 8.38 -26.13 -5.59
C SER A 539 9.84 -25.94 -5.95
N THR A 540 10.68 -26.06 -4.92
CA THR A 540 12.12 -26.38 -4.92
C THR A 540 12.88 -26.43 -6.26
N ARG A 541 13.50 -25.30 -6.65
CA ARG A 541 14.58 -25.26 -7.65
C ARG A 541 15.80 -24.49 -7.12
N PRO A 542 17.04 -24.98 -7.31
CA PRO A 542 18.26 -24.28 -6.86
C PRO A 542 18.35 -22.85 -7.39
N ASN A 543 17.93 -22.61 -8.63
CA ASN A 543 18.00 -21.30 -9.27
C ASN A 543 17.08 -20.27 -8.60
N VAL A 544 15.95 -20.69 -8.03
CA VAL A 544 15.05 -19.81 -7.26
C VAL A 544 15.61 -19.55 -5.86
N LYS A 545 16.33 -20.52 -5.27
CA LYS A 545 17.12 -20.29 -4.06
C LYS A 545 18.18 -19.21 -4.33
N ILE A 546 18.94 -19.33 -5.42
CA ILE A 546 19.96 -18.36 -5.86
C ILE A 546 19.32 -16.99 -6.19
N LEU A 547 18.17 -16.92 -6.87
CA LEU A 547 17.48 -15.65 -7.13
C LEU A 547 17.02 -14.96 -5.85
N ARG A 548 16.37 -15.71 -4.96
CA ARG A 548 15.91 -15.21 -3.66
C ARG A 548 17.09 -14.84 -2.77
N GLU A 549 18.21 -15.55 -2.85
CA GLU A 549 19.44 -15.24 -2.12
C GLU A 549 20.18 -14.04 -2.75
N ASN A 550 20.27 -13.88 -4.06
CA ASN A 550 20.89 -12.68 -4.65
C ASN A 550 20.08 -11.40 -4.40
N ILE A 551 18.75 -11.53 -4.22
CA ILE A 551 17.82 -10.43 -3.88
C ILE A 551 17.67 -10.21 -2.36
N THR A 552 17.86 -11.24 -1.52
CA THR A 552 17.70 -11.13 -0.04
C THR A 552 19.03 -11.06 0.71
N ALA A 553 20.11 -11.64 0.17
CA ALA A 553 21.49 -11.37 0.55
C ALA A 553 21.99 -10.06 -0.06
N GLY A 554 21.22 -8.99 0.19
CA GLY A 554 21.80 -7.67 0.45
C GLY A 554 22.87 -7.74 1.55
N LYS A 555 22.84 -8.79 2.38
CA LYS A 555 23.90 -9.31 3.26
C LYS A 555 25.18 -9.80 2.55
N GLU A 556 25.69 -9.05 1.59
CA GLU A 556 27.14 -8.87 1.55
C GLU A 556 27.35 -7.48 2.14
N GLU A 557 27.86 -7.44 3.37
CA GLU A 557 28.16 -6.20 4.08
C GLU A 557 29.01 -5.29 3.19
N MET A 558 28.86 -3.97 3.33
CA MET A 558 29.88 -3.07 2.82
C MET A 558 31.20 -3.41 3.55
N PRO A 559 32.27 -3.88 2.89
CA PRO A 559 33.58 -3.80 3.50
C PRO A 559 33.85 -2.31 3.72
N ASP A 560 34.30 -1.92 4.93
CA ASP A 560 34.41 -0.51 5.30
C ASP A 560 35.15 0.28 4.21
N ILE A 561 34.42 1.20 3.56
CA ILE A 561 34.91 1.92 2.38
C ILE A 561 36.12 2.79 2.77
N ARG A 562 36.24 3.14 4.07
CA ARG A 562 37.36 3.87 4.67
C ARG A 562 38.65 3.03 4.77
N ALA A 563 38.60 1.72 4.50
CA ALA A 563 39.74 0.82 4.50
C ALA A 563 40.45 0.69 3.13
N PHE A 564 39.92 1.33 2.07
CA PHE A 564 40.50 1.30 0.73
C PHE A 564 40.86 2.71 0.25
N SER A 565 42.05 2.88 -0.33
CA SER A 565 42.45 4.10 -1.02
C SER A 565 41.59 4.35 -2.26
N GLY A 566 41.25 5.61 -2.53
CA GLY A 566 40.30 6.03 -3.56
C GLY A 566 40.61 5.53 -4.98
N GLU A 567 41.88 5.27 -5.31
CA GLU A 567 42.28 4.64 -6.59
C GLU A 567 41.59 3.30 -6.86
N VAL A 568 41.23 2.53 -5.82
CA VAL A 568 40.51 1.24 -5.93
C VAL A 568 39.01 1.44 -6.26
N LEU A 569 38.48 2.61 -5.91
CA LEU A 569 37.07 2.98 -6.06
C LEU A 569 36.78 3.75 -7.35
N LEU A 570 37.80 4.32 -8.00
CA LEU A 570 37.63 5.01 -9.29
C LEU A 570 36.98 4.10 -10.34
N GLY A 571 35.98 4.64 -11.04
CA GLY A 571 35.17 3.91 -12.00
C GLY A 571 34.19 2.91 -11.40
N LYS A 572 34.14 2.68 -10.08
CA LYS A 572 33.08 1.87 -9.45
C LYS A 572 31.74 2.61 -9.44
N PRO A 573 30.59 1.91 -9.48
CA PRO A 573 29.27 2.51 -9.29
C PRO A 573 29.15 3.22 -7.93
N CYS A 574 28.35 4.29 -7.87
CA CYS A 574 28.10 5.07 -6.66
C CYS A 574 26.67 5.63 -6.65
N LEU A 575 26.18 5.98 -5.45
CA LEU A 575 24.93 6.73 -5.29
C LEU A 575 25.23 8.24 -5.48
N PRO A 576 24.47 8.98 -6.31
CA PRO A 576 24.74 10.40 -6.56
C PRO A 576 24.85 11.23 -5.27
N ASP A 577 23.98 10.94 -4.30
CA ASP A 577 23.81 11.74 -3.08
C ASP A 577 24.74 11.31 -1.92
N GLU A 578 25.61 10.32 -2.14
CA GLU A 578 26.52 9.77 -1.13
C GLU A 578 27.82 10.58 -1.00
N ASP A 579 28.32 10.73 0.24
CA ASP A 579 29.60 11.40 0.55
C ASP A 579 30.75 10.78 -0.28
N PRO A 580 31.65 11.60 -0.87
CA PRO A 580 32.79 11.09 -1.62
C PRO A 580 33.81 10.41 -0.69
N PRO A 581 34.45 9.31 -1.13
CA PRO A 581 35.39 8.56 -0.29
C PRO A 581 36.69 9.32 0.01
N GLU A 582 37.11 10.22 -0.89
CA GLU A 582 38.31 11.05 -0.75
C GLU A 582 38.08 12.44 -1.36
N VAL A 583 38.85 13.44 -0.88
CA VAL A 583 38.77 14.83 -1.36
C VAL A 583 39.15 14.91 -2.85
N GLY A 584 38.24 15.46 -3.66
CA GLY A 584 38.40 15.54 -5.11
C GLY A 584 37.99 14.28 -5.87
N VAL A 585 37.47 13.25 -5.20
CA VAL A 585 36.64 12.22 -5.84
C VAL A 585 35.19 12.70 -5.83
N THR A 586 34.42 12.41 -6.88
CA THR A 586 33.00 12.78 -7.00
C THR A 586 32.19 11.70 -7.72
N CYS A 587 30.92 11.57 -7.35
CA CYS A 587 29.98 10.64 -7.99
C CYS A 587 29.35 11.32 -9.21
N GLN A 588 30.04 11.30 -10.36
CA GLN A 588 29.52 11.92 -11.59
C GLN A 588 28.48 10.99 -12.24
N LEU A 589 27.40 11.59 -12.75
CA LEU A 589 26.46 10.89 -13.62
C LEU A 589 27.20 10.37 -14.87
N THR A 590 26.86 9.15 -15.29
CA THR A 590 27.40 8.54 -16.50
C THR A 590 26.30 8.10 -17.43
N ASP A 591 26.65 8.07 -18.70
CA ASP A 591 25.83 7.72 -19.85
C ASP A 591 25.39 6.24 -19.88
N GLU A 592 25.88 5.43 -18.93
CA GLU A 592 25.57 4.01 -18.74
C GLU A 592 24.23 3.76 -18.05
N TRP A 593 23.41 2.89 -18.65
CA TRP A 593 22.14 2.41 -18.09
C TRP A 593 22.28 1.01 -17.49
N ALA A 594 21.67 0.78 -16.33
CA ALA A 594 21.55 -0.55 -15.75
C ALA A 594 20.24 -0.73 -14.97
N TRP A 595 19.83 -2.00 -14.76
CA TRP A 595 18.97 -2.35 -13.62
C TRP A 595 19.74 -2.16 -12.33
N VAL A 596 19.15 -1.42 -11.40
CA VAL A 596 19.77 -1.01 -10.16
C VAL A 596 18.81 -1.14 -8.98
N THR A 597 19.23 -1.83 -7.92
CA THR A 597 18.54 -1.75 -6.63
C THR A 597 18.88 -0.40 -5.98
N ILE A 598 17.85 0.40 -5.73
CA ILE A 598 17.92 1.63 -4.96
C ILE A 598 17.42 1.30 -3.55
N PRO A 599 18.26 1.43 -2.52
CA PRO A 599 17.87 1.06 -1.17
C PRO A 599 16.72 1.94 -0.65
N ALA A 600 15.97 1.42 0.32
CA ALA A 600 15.00 2.22 1.06
C ALA A 600 15.68 3.45 1.67
N ARG A 601 14.96 4.58 1.68
CA ARG A 601 15.53 5.89 1.97
C ARG A 601 14.51 6.82 2.62
N ILE A 602 15.00 7.79 3.38
CA ILE A 602 14.20 8.92 3.84
C ILE A 602 14.43 10.06 2.84
N ALA A 603 13.44 10.32 1.99
CA ALA A 603 13.57 11.23 0.84
C ALA A 603 13.93 12.67 1.25
N ASN A 604 13.56 13.07 2.46
CA ASN A 604 13.78 14.40 3.02
C ASN A 604 14.78 14.46 4.19
N ALA A 605 15.62 13.43 4.44
CA ALA A 605 16.66 13.50 5.48
C ALA A 605 18.09 13.51 4.90
N PHE A 606 18.93 14.42 5.42
CA PHE A 606 20.33 14.65 5.01
C PHE A 606 21.29 14.35 6.15
N LYS A 607 22.60 14.22 5.86
CA LYS A 607 23.62 13.88 6.87
C LYS A 607 23.58 14.88 8.04
N GLY A 608 23.55 14.34 9.25
CA GLY A 608 23.43 15.08 10.51
C GLY A 608 22.01 15.47 10.93
N ASP A 609 21.00 15.31 10.07
CA ASP A 609 19.60 15.37 10.51
C ASP A 609 19.33 14.23 11.52
N ALA A 610 18.52 14.50 12.54
CA ALA A 610 18.12 13.52 13.54
C ALA A 610 16.74 12.94 13.21
N ILE A 611 16.54 11.65 13.46
CA ILE A 611 15.31 10.91 13.20
C ILE A 611 14.66 10.56 14.53
N LEU A 612 13.36 10.83 14.68
CA LEU A 612 12.57 10.50 15.88
C LEU A 612 11.48 9.48 15.53
N SER A 613 11.52 8.33 16.20
CA SER A 613 10.54 7.24 16.03
C SER A 613 9.44 7.35 17.10
N PRO A 614 8.15 7.28 16.73
CA PRO A 614 7.04 7.43 17.66
C PRO A 614 6.99 6.28 18.69
N ALA A 615 6.46 6.56 19.88
CA ALA A 615 6.39 5.61 20.98
C ALA A 615 5.36 4.49 20.75
N GLY A 616 5.86 3.29 20.43
CA GLY A 616 5.06 2.05 20.45
C GLY A 616 4.72 1.57 21.86
N ASN A 617 4.07 0.40 21.97
CA ASN A 617 3.66 -0.20 23.24
C ASN A 617 4.78 -1.02 23.94
N GLY A 618 6.04 -0.86 23.51
CA GLY A 618 7.21 -1.50 24.12
C GLY A 618 7.71 -0.77 25.36
N VAL A 619 8.62 -1.41 26.11
CA VAL A 619 9.05 -0.99 27.46
C VAL A 619 9.50 0.47 27.54
N ILE A 620 10.32 0.95 26.61
CA ILE A 620 10.82 2.34 26.59
C ILE A 620 9.69 3.35 26.34
N GLY A 621 8.79 3.06 25.40
CA GLY A 621 7.65 3.95 25.11
C GLY A 621 6.64 3.97 26.25
N GLY A 622 6.49 2.89 27.01
CA GLY A 622 5.70 2.88 28.23
C GLY A 622 6.34 3.71 29.36
N LEU A 623 7.64 3.50 29.60
CA LEU A 623 8.45 4.23 30.59
C LEU A 623 8.40 5.75 30.38
N LEU A 624 8.64 6.22 29.16
CA LEU A 624 8.68 7.65 28.83
C LEU A 624 7.29 8.33 28.81
N ARG A 625 6.19 7.57 28.97
CA ARG A 625 4.83 8.12 29.18
C ARG A 625 4.47 8.34 30.65
N GLN A 626 5.34 7.99 31.60
CA GLN A 626 5.09 8.15 33.05
C GLN A 626 5.67 9.45 33.65
N VAL A 627 6.42 10.22 32.86
CA VAL A 627 6.95 11.55 33.24
C VAL A 627 5.95 12.64 32.85
N ASP A 628 6.06 13.84 33.44
CA ASP A 628 5.15 14.95 33.17
C ASP A 628 5.84 16.10 32.38
N PRO A 629 5.44 16.38 31.13
CA PRO A 629 4.35 15.75 30.38
C PRO A 629 4.76 14.42 29.71
N PRO A 630 3.80 13.51 29.43
CA PRO A 630 4.08 12.24 28.76
C PRO A 630 4.70 12.40 27.37
N GLN A 631 5.79 11.68 27.12
CA GLN A 631 6.63 11.84 25.94
C GLN A 631 6.17 10.96 24.77
N ALA A 632 6.31 11.48 23.56
CA ALA A 632 5.71 10.93 22.34
C ALA A 632 6.67 10.04 21.51
N TYR A 633 7.98 10.13 21.72
CA TYR A 633 9.01 9.49 20.91
C TYR A 633 9.90 8.57 21.77
N ALA A 634 9.98 7.28 21.40
CA ALA A 634 10.67 6.26 22.19
C ALA A 634 12.06 5.89 21.65
N HIS A 635 12.41 6.28 20.43
CA HIS A 635 13.72 6.00 19.84
C HIS A 635 14.20 7.11 18.91
N SER A 636 15.52 7.23 18.76
CA SER A 636 16.14 8.26 17.91
C SER A 636 17.43 7.79 17.24
N GLY A 637 17.88 8.52 16.23
CA GLY A 637 19.16 8.29 15.55
C GLY A 637 19.57 9.49 14.70
N ILE A 638 20.76 9.43 14.11
CA ILE A 638 21.30 10.50 13.25
C ILE A 638 21.69 9.94 11.88
N MET A 639 21.37 10.67 10.82
CA MET A 639 21.74 10.33 9.45
C MET A 639 23.26 10.40 9.30
N THR A 640 23.91 9.27 8.99
CA THR A 640 25.36 9.19 8.74
C THR A 640 25.72 9.38 7.27
N LYS A 641 24.75 9.16 6.37
CA LYS A 641 24.78 9.55 4.95
C LYS A 641 23.44 10.19 4.59
N ASN A 642 23.41 11.03 3.55
CA ASN A 642 22.17 11.55 3.02
C ASN A 642 21.22 10.41 2.66
N HIS A 643 19.95 10.52 3.05
CA HIS A 643 18.83 9.63 2.76
C HIS A 643 18.91 8.15 3.19
N TYR A 644 20.10 7.54 3.34
CA TYR A 644 20.28 6.10 3.22
C TYR A 644 20.79 5.35 4.46
N GLU A 645 21.44 6.03 5.41
CA GLU A 645 22.19 5.38 6.50
C GLU A 645 21.99 6.12 7.83
N ILE A 646 21.67 5.38 8.91
CA ILE A 646 21.37 5.90 10.24
C ILE A 646 22.30 5.25 11.27
N ARG A 647 22.85 6.06 12.19
CA ARG A 647 23.53 5.61 13.40
C ARG A 647 22.66 5.89 14.62
N HIS A 648 22.48 4.87 15.46
CA HIS A 648 21.70 4.93 16.69
C HIS A 648 22.28 3.99 17.75
N SER A 649 21.68 3.95 18.95
CA SER A 649 22.04 2.99 20.00
C SER A 649 20.80 2.28 20.53
N THR A 650 20.81 0.94 20.54
CA THR A 650 19.65 0.10 20.93
C THR A 650 20.08 -1.22 21.58
N ALA A 651 19.14 -1.93 22.21
CA ALA A 651 19.34 -3.25 22.80
C ALA A 651 18.42 -4.31 22.20
N SER A 652 18.81 -5.58 22.28
CA SER A 652 18.00 -6.73 21.86
C SER A 652 17.31 -7.39 23.06
N GLU A 653 16.00 -7.17 23.20
CA GLU A 653 15.16 -7.86 24.19
C GLU A 653 15.22 -9.39 24.01
N ASP A 654 15.22 -9.88 22.77
CA ASP A 654 15.39 -11.31 22.45
C ASP A 654 16.74 -11.88 22.90
N ARG A 655 17.80 -11.06 22.96
CA ARG A 655 19.08 -11.48 23.53
C ARG A 655 18.97 -11.60 25.05
N MET A 656 18.38 -10.60 25.73
CA MET A 656 18.13 -10.66 27.17
C MET A 656 17.28 -11.89 27.54
N HIS A 657 16.23 -12.19 26.78
CA HIS A 657 15.43 -13.42 26.92
C HIS A 657 16.26 -14.71 26.80
N GLY A 658 17.33 -14.72 25.99
CA GLY A 658 18.24 -15.86 25.86
C GLY A 658 19.16 -16.07 27.08
N HIS A 659 19.47 -14.99 27.80
CA HIS A 659 20.36 -14.92 28.97
C HIS A 659 19.59 -14.76 30.29
N LEU A 660 18.35 -15.25 30.34
CA LEU A 660 17.60 -15.44 31.58
C LEU A 660 18.25 -16.52 32.46
N VAL A 661 18.37 -16.23 33.76
CA VAL A 661 19.06 -17.04 34.78
C VAL A 661 18.02 -17.84 35.59
N GLY A 662 18.47 -18.94 36.19
CA GLY A 662 17.60 -19.89 36.88
C GLY A 662 16.69 -20.68 35.94
N SER A 663 16.09 -21.75 36.44
CA SER A 663 15.08 -22.48 35.66
C SER A 663 14.15 -23.35 36.49
N VAL A 664 12.87 -23.39 36.14
CA VAL A 664 11.85 -24.29 36.70
C VAL A 664 11.19 -25.10 35.58
N LEU A 665 11.11 -26.42 35.75
CA LEU A 665 10.50 -27.37 34.79
C LEU A 665 11.03 -27.28 33.33
N GLY A 666 12.20 -26.68 33.12
CA GLY A 666 12.84 -26.47 31.81
C GLY A 666 12.76 -25.03 31.28
N GLU A 667 11.91 -24.17 31.87
CA GLU A 667 11.81 -22.75 31.51
C GLU A 667 12.83 -21.92 32.28
N ARG A 668 13.44 -20.93 31.62
CA ARG A 668 14.44 -20.02 32.22
C ARG A 668 13.82 -18.74 32.75
N GLY A 669 14.55 -18.05 33.63
CA GLY A 669 14.16 -16.73 34.14
C GLY A 669 13.49 -16.79 35.50
N THR A 670 13.94 -17.69 36.37
CA THR A 670 13.48 -17.78 37.76
C THR A 670 14.39 -17.07 38.74
N ASP A 671 15.44 -16.43 38.25
CA ASP A 671 16.57 -15.92 39.04
C ASP A 671 17.11 -14.60 38.44
N GLY A 672 16.30 -13.91 37.62
CA GLY A 672 16.65 -12.69 36.88
C GLY A 672 17.23 -12.89 35.47
N ILE A 673 17.88 -11.84 34.95
CA ILE A 673 18.73 -11.80 33.74
C ILE A 673 20.20 -11.86 34.17
N ASP A 674 21.09 -12.37 33.32
CA ASP A 674 22.54 -12.27 33.48
C ASP A 674 22.97 -10.80 33.75
N PRO A 675 23.59 -10.50 34.92
CA PRO A 675 23.93 -9.13 35.31
C PRO A 675 24.83 -8.38 34.33
N ASP A 676 25.76 -9.05 33.63
CA ASP A 676 26.66 -8.40 32.68
C ASP A 676 25.96 -8.16 31.34
N VAL A 677 25.10 -9.08 30.90
CA VAL A 677 24.29 -8.92 29.69
C VAL A 677 23.28 -7.77 29.81
N LEU A 678 22.76 -7.55 31.02
CA LEU A 678 21.90 -6.40 31.32
C LEU A 678 22.69 -5.08 31.43
N LYS A 679 23.89 -5.12 32.02
CA LYS A 679 24.76 -3.94 32.25
C LYS A 679 25.42 -3.43 30.98
N TYR A 680 25.85 -4.35 30.11
CA TYR A 680 26.52 -4.07 28.85
C TYR A 680 25.64 -4.61 27.73
N ALA A 681 24.46 -4.02 27.54
CA ALA A 681 23.46 -4.57 26.65
C ALA A 681 23.86 -4.41 25.16
N TRP A 682 23.64 -5.49 24.41
CA TRP A 682 23.98 -5.60 22.98
C TRP A 682 22.75 -5.29 22.11
N PRO A 683 22.91 -4.68 20.92
CA PRO A 683 24.18 -4.33 20.27
C PRO A 683 24.79 -3.00 20.70
N GLY A 684 24.04 -2.11 21.36
CA GLY A 684 24.49 -0.75 21.59
C GLY A 684 24.51 0.05 20.30
N THR A 685 25.62 0.73 20.02
CA THR A 685 25.74 1.62 18.86
C THR A 685 25.84 0.85 17.55
N ILE A 686 24.87 1.04 16.67
CA ILE A 686 24.84 0.40 15.34
C ILE A 686 24.63 1.44 14.24
N THR A 687 25.38 1.30 13.16
CA THR A 687 25.07 1.94 11.87
C THR A 687 24.29 0.93 11.05
N GLN A 688 23.14 1.35 10.52
CA GLN A 688 22.29 0.53 9.66
C GLN A 688 21.92 1.31 8.40
N SER A 689 21.66 0.58 7.31
CA SER A 689 20.88 1.15 6.21
C SER A 689 19.48 1.51 6.68
N VAL A 690 18.81 2.48 6.05
CA VAL A 690 17.39 2.79 6.33
C VAL A 690 16.49 1.55 6.12
N GLN A 691 16.85 0.66 5.18
CA GLN A 691 16.17 -0.64 5.02
C GLN A 691 16.28 -1.51 6.28
N GLY A 692 17.47 -1.60 6.89
CA GLY A 692 17.72 -2.35 8.12
C GLY A 692 17.09 -1.71 9.37
N ALA A 693 17.26 -0.39 9.53
CA ALA A 693 16.79 0.36 10.69
C ALA A 693 15.25 0.28 10.90
N PHE A 694 14.48 0.29 9.81
CA PHE A 694 13.01 0.27 9.82
C PHE A 694 12.39 -1.12 9.62
N ASN A 695 13.00 -2.01 8.83
CA ASN A 695 12.40 -3.33 8.51
C ASN A 695 13.15 -4.52 9.12
N GLY A 696 14.29 -4.28 9.76
CA GLY A 696 15.11 -5.25 10.47
C GLY A 696 16.37 -5.67 9.73
N GLU A 697 17.43 -5.89 10.50
CA GLU A 697 18.71 -6.40 10.06
C GLU A 697 19.17 -7.48 11.03
N ASP A 698 19.71 -8.60 10.54
CA ASP A 698 20.08 -9.72 11.41
C ASP A 698 21.56 -9.56 11.79
N LEU A 699 21.81 -9.02 12.98
CA LEU A 699 23.14 -8.85 13.55
C LEU A 699 23.54 -10.11 14.31
N VAL A 700 24.82 -10.49 14.26
CA VAL A 700 25.32 -11.71 14.92
C VAL A 700 25.76 -11.37 16.35
N ASP A 701 25.18 -12.06 17.33
CA ASP A 701 25.60 -11.97 18.73
C ASP A 701 27.04 -12.52 18.90
N PRO A 702 27.99 -11.73 19.44
CA PRO A 702 29.37 -12.16 19.62
C PRO A 702 29.56 -13.29 20.65
N ASP A 703 28.65 -13.46 21.62
CA ASP A 703 28.82 -14.43 22.71
C ASP A 703 28.28 -15.83 22.36
N THR A 704 27.19 -15.92 21.58
CA THR A 704 26.60 -17.21 21.15
C THR A 704 26.73 -17.51 19.65
N GLY A 705 27.14 -16.54 18.83
CA GLY A 705 27.13 -16.64 17.36
C GLY A 705 25.74 -16.66 16.73
N LYS A 706 24.68 -16.43 17.51
CA LYS A 706 23.28 -16.47 17.05
C LYS A 706 22.89 -15.15 16.36
N PRO A 707 22.21 -15.18 15.20
CA PRO A 707 21.66 -13.97 14.60
C PRO A 707 20.41 -13.49 15.37
N TYR A 708 20.34 -12.18 15.61
CA TYR A 708 19.20 -11.47 16.21
C TYR A 708 18.76 -10.35 15.28
N ARG A 709 17.44 -10.22 15.05
CA ARG A 709 16.89 -9.26 14.10
C ARG A 709 16.56 -7.93 14.77
N ILE A 710 17.27 -6.87 14.40
CA ILE A 710 17.21 -5.55 15.02
C ILE A 710 16.57 -4.53 14.08
N SER A 711 15.43 -3.99 14.49
CA SER A 711 14.73 -2.82 13.91
C SER A 711 14.28 -1.93 15.07
N ALA A 712 14.56 -0.63 15.01
CA ALA A 712 14.29 0.29 16.11
C ALA A 712 13.49 1.55 15.69
N PHE A 713 13.18 1.69 14.39
CA PHE A 713 12.42 2.83 13.86
C PHE A 713 11.12 2.38 13.20
N ASP A 714 10.07 3.18 13.38
CA ASP A 714 8.84 3.12 12.60
C ASP A 714 8.69 4.41 11.78
N TYR A 715 8.20 4.31 10.55
CA TYR A 715 7.89 5.44 9.68
C TYR A 715 6.40 5.83 9.70
N ARG A 716 5.55 4.96 10.26
CA ARG A 716 4.09 5.13 10.30
C ARG A 716 3.70 6.11 11.40
N THR A 717 2.56 6.77 11.21
CA THR A 717 1.98 7.58 12.29
C THR A 717 1.35 6.64 13.32
N ARG A 718 1.79 6.71 14.56
CA ARG A 718 1.18 5.97 15.67
C ARG A 718 0.09 6.81 16.33
N GLN A 719 -0.87 6.15 16.96
CA GLN A 719 -1.84 6.77 17.84
C GLN A 719 -1.52 6.35 19.27
N ASP A 720 -1.39 7.32 20.16
CA ASP A 720 -1.17 7.09 21.58
C ASP A 720 -2.50 6.83 22.33
N GLN A 721 -2.41 6.37 23.59
CA GLN A 721 -3.57 6.07 24.44
C GLN A 721 -4.52 7.26 24.60
N GLY A 722 -4.02 8.50 24.57
CA GLY A 722 -4.84 9.72 24.53
C GLY A 722 -5.48 10.03 23.17
N MET A 723 -5.51 9.08 22.22
CA MET A 723 -5.90 9.23 20.81
C MET A 723 -5.08 10.27 20.00
N LYS A 724 -4.02 10.87 20.57
CA LYS A 724 -3.09 11.79 19.90
C LYS A 724 -2.32 11.06 18.80
N LEU A 725 -2.23 11.68 17.62
CA LEU A 725 -1.44 11.15 16.50
C LEU A 725 0.01 11.64 16.60
N ILE A 726 0.95 10.71 16.46
CA ILE A 726 2.40 10.93 16.57
C ILE A 726 3.05 10.41 15.29
N PRO A 727 3.38 11.29 14.33
CA PRO A 727 4.12 10.89 13.12
C PRO A 727 5.61 10.72 13.45
N ALA A 728 6.30 9.85 12.72
CA ALA A 728 7.76 9.87 12.68
C ALA A 728 8.26 11.22 12.15
N LEU A 729 9.26 11.80 12.82
CA LEU A 729 9.79 13.14 12.51
C LEU A 729 11.25 13.08 12.07
N ILE A 730 11.64 14.11 11.32
CA ILE A 730 13.02 14.50 11.11
C ILE A 730 13.22 15.84 11.83
N LEU A 731 14.22 15.91 12.70
CA LEU A 731 14.70 17.09 13.38
C LEU A 731 15.90 17.66 12.61
N LYS A 732 15.82 18.95 12.26
CA LYS A 732 16.67 19.66 11.30
C LYS A 732 17.03 21.06 11.81
N PRO A 733 18.07 21.70 11.25
CA PRO A 733 18.19 23.15 11.26
C PRO A 733 16.89 23.85 10.82
N ASP A 734 16.59 25.00 11.42
CA ASP A 734 15.65 25.94 10.81
C ASP A 734 16.09 26.30 9.37
N PRO A 735 15.21 26.14 8.35
CA PRO A 735 15.58 26.36 6.94
C PRO A 735 16.12 27.76 6.63
N PHE A 736 15.62 28.80 7.31
CA PHE A 736 16.11 30.17 7.11
C PHE A 736 17.45 30.39 7.81
N LYS A 737 17.66 29.80 8.99
CA LYS A 737 18.97 29.81 9.67
C LYS A 737 20.02 29.02 8.88
N GLU A 738 19.69 27.87 8.31
CA GLU A 738 20.62 27.09 7.48
C GLU A 738 21.02 27.87 6.21
N ALA A 739 20.05 28.50 5.52
CA ALA A 739 20.33 29.36 4.37
C ALA A 739 21.20 30.59 4.71
N LEU A 740 21.03 31.17 5.91
CA LEU A 740 21.83 32.31 6.40
C LEU A 740 23.17 31.91 7.01
N ILE A 741 23.36 30.65 7.43
CA ILE A 741 24.53 30.19 8.20
C ILE A 741 25.02 28.84 7.62
N PRO A 742 25.67 28.82 6.44
CA PRO A 742 26.04 27.57 5.76
C PRO A 742 26.98 26.64 6.55
N SER A 743 27.69 27.15 7.56
CA SER A 743 28.55 26.34 8.44
C SER A 743 27.78 25.35 9.33
N VAL A 744 26.46 25.52 9.49
CA VAL A 744 25.61 24.62 10.29
C VAL A 744 25.62 23.22 9.71
N ARG A 745 25.37 23.05 8.41
CA ARG A 745 25.38 21.74 7.74
C ARG A 745 26.73 21.06 7.84
N THR A 746 27.83 21.79 7.63
CA THR A 746 29.20 21.27 7.81
C THR A 746 29.48 20.85 9.26
N THR A 747 28.88 21.53 10.25
CA THR A 747 29.01 21.17 11.66
C THR A 747 28.19 19.92 11.98
N LEU A 748 26.96 19.82 11.46
CA LEU A 748 26.11 18.63 11.56
C LEU A 748 26.75 17.38 10.92
N HIS A 749 27.48 17.53 9.82
CA HIS A 749 28.26 16.43 9.25
C HIS A 749 29.32 15.92 10.24
N ARG A 750 29.99 16.81 10.99
CA ARG A 750 30.96 16.43 12.03
C ARG A 750 30.28 15.72 13.21
N VAL A 751 29.05 16.10 13.57
CA VAL A 751 28.24 15.38 14.59
C VAL A 751 27.89 13.98 14.11
N ALA A 752 27.49 13.81 12.85
CA ALA A 752 27.21 12.49 12.26
C ALA A 752 28.47 11.60 12.21
N ASP A 753 29.61 12.14 11.77
CA ASP A 753 30.89 11.41 11.74
C ASP A 753 31.38 11.04 13.15
N ALA A 754 31.15 11.91 14.15
CA ALA A 754 31.40 11.61 15.55
C ALA A 754 30.50 10.49 16.08
N ALA A 755 29.19 10.51 15.80
CA ALA A 755 28.26 9.46 16.18
C ALA A 755 28.65 8.10 15.57
N ALA A 756 29.15 8.09 14.33
CA ALA A 756 29.68 6.90 13.68
C ALA A 756 30.97 6.37 14.34
N ALA A 757 31.78 7.25 14.93
CA ALA A 757 33.03 6.89 15.62
C ALA A 757 32.83 6.36 17.05
N ILE A 758 31.77 6.78 17.77
CA ILE A 758 31.47 6.30 19.12
C ILE A 758 31.10 4.82 19.08
N LYS A 759 32.02 3.96 19.54
CA LYS A 759 31.74 2.54 19.84
C LYS A 759 31.11 2.47 21.23
N GLY A 760 29.83 2.12 21.32
CA GLY A 760 29.10 2.09 22.58
C GLY A 760 28.28 0.82 22.80
N HIS A 761 28.14 0.41 24.06
CA HIS A 761 27.14 -0.56 24.49
C HIS A 761 25.84 0.17 24.85
N TYR A 762 24.71 -0.55 24.86
CA TYR A 762 23.46 0.00 25.36
C TYR A 762 23.50 0.01 26.89
N ARG A 763 23.23 1.17 27.49
CA ARG A 763 23.30 1.36 28.94
C ARG A 763 22.01 2.00 29.46
N PHE A 764 21.10 1.17 29.96
CA PHE A 764 19.75 1.60 30.35
C PHE A 764 19.73 2.72 31.42
N TYR A 765 20.74 2.74 32.31
CA TYR A 765 20.98 3.83 33.27
C TYR A 765 21.16 5.24 32.63
N ALA A 766 21.46 5.34 31.32
CA ALA A 766 21.57 6.63 30.64
C ALA A 766 20.23 7.40 30.52
N TYR A 767 19.08 6.76 30.73
CA TYR A 767 17.79 7.46 30.94
C TYR A 767 17.71 8.17 32.31
N THR A 768 18.51 7.75 33.28
CA THR A 768 18.70 8.47 34.56
C THR A 768 19.85 9.47 34.46
N ASN A 769 20.96 9.12 33.82
CA ASN A 769 22.15 9.97 33.75
C ASN A 769 22.85 9.82 32.39
N ALA A 770 22.47 10.63 31.41
CA ALA A 770 23.08 10.59 30.07
C ALA A 770 24.55 11.05 30.09
N GLY A 771 24.95 11.81 31.11
CA GLY A 771 26.30 12.34 31.28
C GLY A 771 27.39 11.28 31.46
N ILE A 772 27.04 10.01 31.79
CA ILE A 772 28.00 8.90 31.86
C ILE A 772 28.73 8.64 30.53
N SER A 773 28.14 9.06 29.41
CA SER A 773 28.73 8.93 28.06
C SER A 773 29.93 9.85 27.80
N THR A 774 30.12 10.91 28.61
CA THR A 774 31.18 11.93 28.40
C THR A 774 31.92 12.36 29.67
N ARG A 775 31.31 12.29 30.87
CA ARG A 775 31.91 12.78 32.12
C ARG A 775 33.02 11.89 32.69
N SER A 776 33.00 10.57 32.43
CA SER A 776 33.98 9.63 33.01
C SER A 776 34.10 8.32 32.23
N THR A 777 35.32 7.85 32.01
CA THR A 777 35.60 6.52 31.46
C THR A 777 35.29 5.37 32.44
N SER A 778 34.94 5.66 33.69
CA SER A 778 34.58 4.65 34.70
C SER A 778 33.31 3.85 34.38
N TYR A 779 32.50 4.31 33.43
CA TYR A 779 31.30 3.63 32.95
C TYR A 779 31.50 2.92 31.60
N ASN A 780 32.70 2.99 31.00
CA ASN A 780 33.04 2.14 29.86
C ASN A 780 33.07 0.67 30.31
N ALA A 781 32.76 -0.28 29.41
CA ALA A 781 32.87 -1.69 29.78
C ALA A 781 34.34 -2.11 30.00
N PRO A 782 34.63 -2.99 30.98
CA PRO A 782 35.99 -3.35 31.36
C PRO A 782 36.72 -4.12 30.25
N ASP A 783 38.06 -4.01 30.23
CA ASP A 783 38.95 -4.71 29.27
C ASP A 783 38.82 -6.24 29.27
N ARG A 784 38.25 -6.85 30.33
CA ARG A 784 38.18 -8.30 30.56
C ARG A 784 36.93 -8.65 31.36
N GLY A 785 36.16 -9.62 30.87
CA GLY A 785 34.93 -10.09 31.51
C GLY A 785 34.20 -11.13 30.65
N SER A 786 32.99 -11.48 31.08
CA SER A 786 32.00 -12.26 30.32
C SER A 786 31.67 -11.61 28.97
N THR A 787 31.46 -10.30 28.98
CA THR A 787 31.05 -9.44 27.85
C THR A 787 32.24 -8.80 27.12
N TRP A 788 33.26 -9.61 26.81
CA TRP A 788 34.52 -9.20 26.14
C TRP A 788 34.32 -8.29 24.90
N TRP A 789 33.25 -8.48 24.14
CA TRP A 789 32.93 -7.69 22.94
C TRP A 789 32.65 -6.21 23.25
N ALA A 790 32.19 -5.90 24.48
CA ALA A 790 31.87 -4.56 24.92
C ALA A 790 33.11 -3.78 25.40
N SER A 791 34.28 -4.42 25.52
CA SER A 791 35.53 -3.85 26.04
C SER A 791 35.80 -2.41 25.56
N ASN A 792 35.97 -1.48 26.50
CA ASN A 792 36.17 -0.03 26.30
C ASN A 792 35.06 0.72 25.54
N THR A 793 33.89 0.13 25.31
CA THR A 793 32.76 0.83 24.67
C THR A 793 32.10 1.84 25.60
N THR A 794 31.70 2.99 25.06
CA THR A 794 30.99 4.08 25.75
C THR A 794 29.55 3.65 26.14
N PRO A 795 29.08 3.95 27.36
CA PRO A 795 27.67 3.73 27.73
C PRO A 795 26.74 4.68 26.97
N THR A 796 25.72 4.16 26.26
CA THR A 796 24.75 4.99 25.51
C THR A 796 23.33 4.43 25.48
N VAL A 797 22.34 5.31 25.37
CA VAL A 797 21.04 5.07 24.72
C VAL A 797 20.89 6.02 23.52
N CYS A 798 19.88 5.79 22.67
CA CYS A 798 19.70 6.48 21.38
C CYS A 798 19.86 8.02 21.42
N SER A 799 19.12 8.72 22.27
CA SER A 799 19.18 10.18 22.41
C SER A 799 20.51 10.66 23.00
N SER A 800 21.03 9.96 24.01
CA SER A 800 22.34 10.28 24.61
C SER A 800 23.52 10.10 23.65
N LEU A 801 23.41 9.22 22.64
CA LEU A 801 24.41 9.08 21.58
C LEU A 801 24.51 10.35 20.72
N LEU A 802 23.37 10.95 20.36
CA LEU A 802 23.32 12.20 19.60
C LEU A 802 23.93 13.35 20.43
N TRP A 803 23.59 13.42 21.71
CA TRP A 803 24.16 14.41 22.63
C TRP A 803 25.69 14.22 22.80
N ALA A 804 26.16 13.00 23.06
CA ALA A 804 27.58 12.69 23.21
C ALA A 804 28.37 12.98 21.93
N ALA A 805 27.81 12.64 20.76
CA ALA A 805 28.38 12.98 19.46
C ALA A 805 28.54 14.50 19.32
N ALA A 806 27.49 15.28 19.60
CA ALA A 806 27.55 16.74 19.55
C ALA A 806 28.61 17.32 20.51
N LYS A 807 28.71 16.83 21.75
CA LYS A 807 29.72 17.30 22.71
C LYS A 807 31.15 16.89 22.37
N SER A 808 31.35 15.85 21.56
CA SER A 808 32.68 15.45 21.10
C SER A 808 33.25 16.34 19.98
N VAL A 809 32.42 17.16 19.31
CA VAL A 809 32.88 18.10 18.28
C VAL A 809 33.49 19.34 18.95
N VAL A 810 34.81 19.48 18.83
CA VAL A 810 35.60 20.57 19.44
C VAL A 810 35.89 21.75 18.50
N ASN A 811 35.58 21.61 17.20
CA ASN A 811 35.79 22.67 16.20
C ASN A 811 34.66 22.66 15.15
N PRO A 812 33.74 23.64 15.16
CA PRO A 812 33.47 24.52 16.30
C PRO A 812 33.04 23.70 17.52
N ARG A 813 33.23 24.22 18.74
CA ARG A 813 32.62 23.64 19.94
C ARG A 813 31.11 23.84 19.87
N ILE A 814 30.32 22.82 20.17
CA ILE A 814 28.85 22.89 20.04
C ILE A 814 28.19 23.20 21.39
N GLN A 815 27.26 24.17 21.38
CA GLN A 815 26.32 24.45 22.46
C GLN A 815 24.90 24.18 21.95
N LEU A 816 24.08 23.48 22.76
CA LEU A 816 22.76 22.99 22.35
C LEU A 816 21.62 23.80 22.99
N GLU A 817 21.88 24.45 24.13
CA GLU A 817 20.93 25.25 24.92
C GLU A 817 21.65 26.50 25.46
N GLY A 818 22.65 26.27 26.32
CA GLY A 818 23.22 27.31 27.18
C GLY A 818 24.58 27.82 26.71
N ALA A 819 24.94 29.02 27.14
CA ALA A 819 26.25 29.62 26.87
C ALA A 819 27.39 28.99 27.70
N GLY A 820 27.08 28.09 28.64
CA GLY A 820 28.03 27.41 29.52
C GLY A 820 28.39 25.96 29.15
N MET A 821 28.73 25.17 30.18
CA MET A 821 28.68 23.69 30.16
C MET A 821 27.43 23.14 30.86
N ILE A 822 26.74 24.02 31.60
CA ILE A 822 25.51 23.80 32.37
C ILE A 822 24.54 24.85 31.85
N THR A 823 23.30 24.46 31.53
CA THR A 823 22.25 25.41 31.14
C THR A 823 21.78 26.17 32.37
N LEU A 824 21.48 27.46 32.23
CA LEU A 824 20.95 28.29 33.32
C LEU A 824 19.45 28.56 33.11
N PRO A 825 18.63 28.76 34.17
CA PRO A 825 17.16 28.88 34.06
C PRO A 825 16.61 30.02 33.17
N TYR A 826 17.45 30.97 32.75
CA TYR A 826 17.08 32.04 31.82
C TYR A 826 17.52 31.77 30.36
N GLU A 827 18.21 30.65 30.11
CA GLU A 827 18.68 30.24 28.79
C GLU A 827 17.69 29.31 28.06
N LEU A 828 16.82 28.60 28.80
CA LEU A 828 15.69 27.86 28.23
C LEU A 828 14.66 28.81 27.61
N GLU A 829 14.06 28.42 26.50
CA GLU A 829 13.01 29.23 25.88
C GLU A 829 11.67 29.02 26.63
N PRO A 830 10.79 30.04 26.75
CA PRO A 830 9.53 29.92 27.50
C PRO A 830 8.58 28.83 26.99
N GLN A 831 8.74 28.43 25.72
CA GLN A 831 8.00 27.36 25.07
C GLN A 831 8.45 25.96 25.53
N ASP A 832 9.75 25.75 25.75
CA ASP A 832 10.26 24.46 26.23
C ASP A 832 9.89 24.25 27.70
N VAL A 833 9.99 25.31 28.51
CA VAL A 833 9.54 25.29 29.91
C VAL A 833 8.04 24.98 30.00
N ALA A 834 7.22 25.53 29.08
CA ALA A 834 5.80 25.20 28.96
C ALA A 834 5.54 23.78 28.40
N ALA A 835 6.50 23.20 27.69
CA ALA A 835 6.49 21.82 27.19
C ALA A 835 7.18 20.81 28.15
N GLY A 836 7.60 21.25 29.34
CA GLY A 836 8.13 20.39 30.41
C GLY A 836 9.64 20.44 30.63
N ALA A 837 10.40 21.28 29.91
CA ALA A 837 11.83 21.41 30.12
C ALA A 837 12.15 21.94 31.54
N ARG A 838 12.91 21.15 32.31
CA ARG A 838 13.37 21.46 33.68
C ARG A 838 14.87 21.25 33.76
N ILE A 839 15.56 22.04 34.57
CA ILE A 839 17.01 21.98 34.77
C ILE A 839 17.39 22.35 36.22
N ASP A 840 18.60 21.99 36.65
CA ASP A 840 19.18 22.40 37.92
C ASP A 840 20.66 22.81 37.77
N SER A 841 21.33 23.09 38.89
CA SER A 841 22.75 23.50 38.94
C SER A 841 23.79 22.45 38.48
N GLN A 842 23.36 21.23 38.13
CA GLN A 842 24.20 20.11 37.70
C GLN A 842 23.87 19.61 36.29
N THR A 843 22.72 20.00 35.74
CA THR A 843 22.28 19.65 34.38
C THR A 843 23.24 20.21 33.33
N LEU A 844 23.76 19.35 32.44
CA LEU A 844 24.64 19.80 31.35
C LEU A 844 23.85 20.43 30.20
N ASP A 845 24.52 21.32 29.46
CA ASP A 845 24.04 21.90 28.20
C ASP A 845 23.49 20.82 27.23
N GLY A 846 22.20 20.88 26.92
CA GLY A 846 21.47 19.90 26.10
C GLY A 846 20.95 18.64 26.81
N LEU A 847 21.01 18.59 28.15
CA LEU A 847 20.32 17.62 29.01
C LEU A 847 19.25 18.35 29.86
N TYR A 848 18.37 17.56 30.50
CA TYR A 848 17.26 18.06 31.32
C TYR A 848 17.17 17.27 32.63
N MET A 849 16.58 17.90 33.64
CA MET A 849 16.39 17.33 34.96
C MET A 849 15.01 16.66 35.07
N TYR A 850 15.01 15.39 35.50
CA TYR A 850 13.81 14.65 35.90
C TYR A 850 13.77 14.56 37.43
N SER A 851 12.61 14.82 38.04
CA SER A 851 12.46 14.75 39.49
C SER A 851 12.51 13.31 40.02
N ALA A 852 12.74 13.17 41.32
CA ALA A 852 12.67 11.86 41.98
C ALA A 852 11.26 11.23 41.91
N GLU A 853 10.21 12.06 41.89
CA GLU A 853 8.81 11.63 41.82
C GLU A 853 8.47 11.06 40.43
N GLU A 854 8.80 11.77 39.35
CA GLU A 854 8.61 11.29 37.97
C GLU A 854 9.41 10.01 37.68
N ARG A 855 10.63 9.92 38.22
CA ARG A 855 11.45 8.72 38.13
C ARG A 855 10.87 7.55 38.95
N LEU A 856 10.17 7.83 40.05
CA LEU A 856 9.48 6.81 40.84
C LEU A 856 8.23 6.30 40.12
N THR A 857 7.39 7.18 39.57
CA THR A 857 6.22 6.76 38.78
C THR A 857 6.62 5.94 37.55
N ALA A 858 7.70 6.34 36.86
CA ALA A 858 8.28 5.57 35.75
C ALA A 858 8.79 4.19 36.20
N ALA A 859 9.40 4.11 37.39
CA ALA A 859 9.91 2.89 37.97
C ALA A 859 8.82 1.91 38.45
N GLU A 860 7.76 2.42 39.09
CA GLU A 860 6.60 1.61 39.51
C GLU A 860 5.88 1.00 38.29
N TRP A 861 5.70 1.79 37.22
CA TRP A 861 5.19 1.28 35.96
C TRP A 861 6.09 0.21 35.34
N LEU A 862 7.41 0.46 35.31
CA LEU A 862 8.39 -0.49 34.76
C LEU A 862 8.41 -1.80 35.56
N TYR A 863 8.32 -1.72 36.88
CA TYR A 863 8.18 -2.87 37.77
C TYR A 863 6.96 -3.71 37.38
N GLY A 864 5.77 -3.08 37.33
CA GLY A 864 4.52 -3.75 36.96
C GLY A 864 4.53 -4.33 35.55
N TYR A 865 5.15 -3.65 34.58
CA TYR A 865 5.30 -4.14 33.21
C TYR A 865 6.16 -5.41 33.15
N MET A 866 7.34 -5.41 33.78
CA MET A 866 8.23 -6.56 33.81
C MET A 866 7.64 -7.73 34.62
N TRP A 867 6.97 -7.44 35.74
CA TRP A 867 6.24 -8.41 36.54
C TRP A 867 5.18 -9.14 35.71
N ASN A 868 4.27 -8.40 35.07
CA ASN A 868 3.19 -8.96 34.28
C ASN A 868 3.73 -9.77 33.09
N LEU A 869 4.78 -9.26 32.41
CA LEU A 869 5.43 -9.97 31.30
C LEU A 869 6.03 -11.33 31.72
N ALA A 870 6.53 -11.46 32.95
CA ALA A 870 6.97 -12.74 33.51
C ALA A 870 5.80 -13.63 33.93
N ALA A 871 4.84 -13.07 34.68
CA ALA A 871 3.67 -13.80 35.19
C ALA A 871 2.83 -14.42 34.07
N ASP A 872 2.53 -13.67 33.00
CA ASP A 872 1.75 -14.14 31.85
C ASP A 872 2.44 -15.29 31.12
N LYS A 873 3.77 -15.20 30.89
CA LYS A 873 4.54 -16.27 30.24
C LYS A 873 4.49 -17.57 31.03
N ILE A 874 4.60 -17.47 32.37
CA ILE A 874 4.53 -18.63 33.26
C ILE A 874 3.09 -19.20 33.30
N HIS A 875 2.08 -18.34 33.44
CA HIS A 875 0.68 -18.76 33.52
C HIS A 875 0.18 -19.39 32.22
N LYS A 876 0.43 -18.78 31.05
CA LYS A 876 0.02 -19.35 29.74
C LYS A 876 0.69 -20.71 29.45
N LYS A 877 1.86 -21.00 30.05
CA LYS A 877 2.59 -22.27 29.88
C LYS A 877 2.26 -23.33 30.94
N PHE A 878 1.93 -22.91 32.16
CA PHE A 878 1.52 -23.79 33.26
C PHE A 878 0.24 -23.29 33.96
N PRO A 879 -0.96 -23.36 33.33
CA PRO A 879 -2.20 -22.83 33.90
C PRO A 879 -2.65 -23.51 35.21
N TRP A 880 -2.00 -24.62 35.59
CA TRP A 880 -2.24 -25.39 36.80
C TRP A 880 -1.29 -25.04 37.97
N LEU A 881 -0.25 -24.23 37.74
CA LEU A 881 0.62 -23.72 38.82
C LEU A 881 -0.04 -22.50 39.49
N PRO A 882 -0.11 -22.45 40.85
CA PRO A 882 -0.52 -21.24 41.54
C PRO A 882 0.49 -20.12 41.31
N ALA A 883 0.04 -18.90 41.01
CA ALA A 883 0.92 -17.74 40.83
C ALA A 883 1.83 -17.48 42.05
N SER A 884 1.37 -17.80 43.26
CA SER A 884 2.14 -17.71 44.50
C SER A 884 3.31 -18.71 44.63
N TRP A 885 3.40 -19.71 43.75
CA TRP A 885 4.54 -20.65 43.70
C TRP A 885 5.66 -20.20 42.76
N VAL A 886 5.43 -19.11 42.02
CA VAL A 886 6.35 -18.59 40.99
C VAL A 886 6.59 -17.07 41.12
N GLY A 887 6.01 -16.41 42.12
CA GLY A 887 6.04 -14.96 42.32
C GLY A 887 7.44 -14.35 42.54
N ASP A 888 8.40 -15.14 43.04
CA ASP A 888 9.83 -14.77 43.09
C ASP A 888 10.34 -14.29 41.72
N ALA A 889 9.98 -14.98 40.64
CA ALA A 889 10.56 -14.76 39.32
C ALA A 889 10.11 -13.42 38.66
N PRO A 890 8.82 -13.03 38.74
CA PRO A 890 8.38 -11.66 38.47
C PRO A 890 9.00 -10.59 39.38
N ASP A 891 9.20 -10.85 40.68
CA ASP A 891 9.78 -9.90 41.64
C ASP A 891 11.25 -9.60 41.27
N ASP A 892 12.04 -10.66 41.08
CA ASP A 892 13.43 -10.64 40.63
C ASP A 892 13.61 -9.80 39.37
N LEU A 893 12.81 -10.09 38.33
CA LEU A 893 12.90 -9.42 37.04
C LEU A 893 12.49 -7.94 37.13
N GLY A 894 11.46 -7.63 37.94
CA GLY A 894 11.03 -6.27 38.22
C GLY A 894 12.13 -5.47 38.94
N ASN A 895 12.54 -5.94 40.12
CA ASN A 895 13.56 -5.27 40.93
C ASN A 895 14.88 -5.10 40.18
N GLN A 896 15.36 -6.12 39.46
CA GLN A 896 16.63 -6.04 38.73
C GLN A 896 16.59 -4.97 37.63
N MET A 897 15.52 -4.95 36.81
CA MET A 897 15.36 -3.96 35.75
C MET A 897 15.26 -2.53 36.30
N VAL A 898 14.55 -2.36 37.42
CA VAL A 898 14.29 -1.02 37.98
C VAL A 898 15.48 -0.51 38.82
N ASN A 899 16.24 -1.37 39.51
CA ASN A 899 17.52 -1.00 40.13
C ASN A 899 18.59 -0.64 39.07
N THR A 900 18.56 -1.30 37.91
CA THR A 900 19.39 -0.96 36.74
C THR A 900 19.05 0.44 36.24
N PHE A 901 17.75 0.75 36.06
CA PHE A 901 17.27 2.09 35.72
C PHE A 901 17.65 3.14 36.78
N ASN A 902 17.47 2.85 38.07
CA ASN A 902 17.71 3.83 39.13
C ASN A 902 19.20 4.15 39.34
N SER A 903 20.04 3.11 39.35
CA SER A 903 21.33 3.15 40.05
C SER A 903 22.48 2.38 39.39
N ASP A 904 22.29 1.94 38.13
CA ASP A 904 23.28 1.17 37.36
C ASP A 904 23.62 -0.21 37.99
N TRP A 905 22.68 -0.72 38.80
CA TRP A 905 22.86 -1.91 39.63
C TRP A 905 22.09 -3.10 39.05
N THR A 906 22.84 -4.04 38.44
CA THR A 906 22.32 -5.20 37.70
C THR A 906 22.53 -6.55 38.38
N GLY A 907 23.34 -6.60 39.44
CA GLY A 907 23.61 -7.81 40.23
C GLY A 907 24.49 -7.51 41.44
N ASP A 908 24.96 -8.53 42.15
CA ASP A 908 25.80 -8.32 43.34
C ASP A 908 27.16 -7.70 42.96
N ASN A 909 27.41 -6.49 43.44
CA ASN A 909 28.66 -5.75 43.21
C ASN A 909 29.73 -6.04 44.28
N GLY A 910 29.45 -6.88 45.28
CA GLY A 910 30.33 -7.13 46.43
C GLY A 910 30.37 -6.00 47.46
N ASP A 911 29.44 -5.05 47.39
CA ASP A 911 29.39 -3.86 48.26
C ASP A 911 28.58 -4.05 49.56
N GLY A 912 28.06 -5.25 49.78
CA GLY A 912 27.27 -5.62 50.96
C GLY A 912 25.77 -5.35 50.86
N ARG A 913 25.27 -4.83 49.72
CA ARG A 913 23.82 -4.63 49.48
C ARG A 913 23.08 -5.85 48.93
N GLY A 914 23.78 -6.95 48.69
CA GLY A 914 23.23 -8.16 48.07
C GLY A 914 23.12 -8.05 46.55
N HIS A 915 22.27 -8.87 45.94
CA HIS A 915 21.99 -8.80 44.51
C HIS A 915 20.87 -7.79 44.23
N SER A 916 20.87 -7.15 43.05
CA SER A 916 19.94 -6.07 42.71
C SER A 916 18.50 -6.51 42.40
N LYS A 917 18.19 -7.79 42.66
CA LYS A 917 16.90 -8.44 42.37
C LYS A 917 16.15 -8.72 43.69
N ASP A 918 16.87 -9.09 44.75
CA ASP A 918 16.37 -9.22 46.12
C ASP A 918 16.20 -7.86 46.84
N SER A 919 16.06 -6.74 46.11
CA SER A 919 16.17 -5.40 46.69
C SER A 919 15.20 -4.37 46.10
N ASP A 920 14.42 -3.73 46.97
CA ASP A 920 13.50 -2.66 46.63
C ASP A 920 14.10 -1.25 46.73
N ASN A 921 15.44 -1.15 46.81
CA ASN A 921 16.18 0.12 46.89
C ASN A 921 15.87 1.08 45.73
N TRP A 922 15.32 0.59 44.62
CA TRP A 922 14.82 1.44 43.53
C TRP A 922 13.74 2.43 43.98
N LYS A 923 13.00 2.17 45.06
CA LYS A 923 12.05 3.14 45.65
C LYS A 923 12.74 4.42 46.15
N ASN A 924 14.05 4.36 46.44
CA ASN A 924 14.86 5.51 46.80
C ASN A 924 15.39 6.20 45.52
N MET A 925 14.51 6.93 44.82
CA MET A 925 14.86 7.70 43.63
C MET A 925 15.57 9.02 43.98
N GLY A 926 16.67 9.32 43.28
CA GLY A 926 17.27 10.66 43.21
C GLY A 926 16.75 11.48 42.03
N LEU A 927 17.36 12.65 41.78
CA LEU A 927 17.17 13.37 40.51
C LEU A 927 17.85 12.61 39.35
N GLY A 928 17.35 12.79 38.14
CA GLY A 928 18.00 12.33 36.90
C GLY A 928 18.40 13.50 36.01
N HIS A 929 19.49 13.35 35.24
CA HIS A 929 19.99 14.31 34.26
C HIS A 929 20.18 13.63 32.91
N ALA A 930 19.17 13.71 32.05
CA ALA A 930 19.09 12.93 30.81
C ALA A 930 18.42 13.71 29.67
N VAL A 931 18.45 13.11 28.48
CA VAL A 931 17.77 13.61 27.29
C VAL A 931 17.00 12.45 26.67
N SER A 932 15.71 12.62 26.43
CA SER A 932 14.86 11.69 25.68
C SER A 932 14.75 12.11 24.21
N PRO A 933 14.14 11.30 23.33
CA PRO A 933 13.88 11.70 21.96
C PRO A 933 13.01 12.96 21.81
N ASP A 934 11.99 13.16 22.67
CA ASP A 934 11.21 14.42 22.72
C ASP A 934 12.09 15.61 23.14
N HIS A 935 12.97 15.42 24.11
CA HIS A 935 13.87 16.49 24.60
C HIS A 935 14.94 16.92 23.57
N LEU A 936 15.09 16.21 22.45
CA LEU A 936 15.88 16.68 21.30
C LEU A 936 15.18 17.84 20.56
N LEU A 937 13.85 17.98 20.71
CA LEU A 937 13.05 19.01 20.03
C LEU A 937 13.28 20.43 20.58
N PHE A 938 13.73 20.54 21.84
CA PHE A 938 14.01 21.82 22.50
C PHE A 938 15.36 22.44 22.06
N TRP A 939 16.29 21.64 21.51
CA TRP A 939 17.63 22.09 21.15
C TRP A 939 17.65 23.25 20.15
N ASP A 940 18.33 24.34 20.55
CA ASP A 940 18.38 25.65 19.90
C ASP A 940 18.41 25.62 18.36
N ALA A 941 17.66 26.55 17.77
CA ALA A 941 17.81 26.94 16.38
C ALA A 941 19.21 27.55 16.12
N PRO A 942 19.81 27.39 14.91
CA PRO A 942 21.22 27.71 14.72
C PRO A 942 21.53 29.20 14.81
N GLY A 943 22.56 29.53 15.59
CA GLY A 943 23.22 30.82 15.65
C GLY A 943 24.54 30.85 14.84
N PRO A 944 25.13 32.04 14.64
CA PRO A 944 26.43 32.17 13.97
C PRO A 944 27.57 31.61 14.84
N ILE A 945 28.66 31.18 14.23
CA ILE A 945 29.86 30.75 14.97
C ILE A 945 30.54 31.98 15.60
N VAL A 946 30.61 32.03 16.93
CA VAL A 946 31.26 33.10 17.69
C VAL A 946 32.37 32.51 18.57
N ASN A 947 33.59 33.07 18.50
CA ASN A 947 34.76 32.60 19.27
C ASN A 947 35.04 31.09 19.15
N GLY A 948 34.77 30.49 17.98
CA GLY A 948 34.92 29.05 17.73
C GLY A 948 33.80 28.18 18.30
N VAL A 949 32.66 28.77 18.69
CA VAL A 949 31.50 28.09 19.26
C VAL A 949 30.30 28.21 18.33
N GLN A 950 29.64 27.10 18.02
CA GLN A 950 28.35 27.02 17.33
C GLN A 950 27.25 26.94 18.39
N LYS A 951 26.41 27.97 18.54
CA LYS A 951 25.16 27.85 19.33
C LYS A 951 24.07 27.27 18.43
N GLY A 952 23.34 26.29 18.93
CA GLY A 952 22.22 25.67 18.22
C GLY A 952 22.64 24.83 17.03
N LEU A 953 21.78 23.88 16.69
CA LEU A 953 21.95 22.96 15.55
C LEU A 953 20.64 22.68 14.82
N TYR A 954 19.49 22.82 15.49
CA TYR A 954 18.23 22.25 15.03
C TYR A 954 17.08 23.28 15.01
N GLY A 955 16.09 23.19 15.90
CA GLY A 955 14.96 24.12 15.95
C GLY A 955 13.90 24.01 14.83
N TYR A 956 13.92 22.97 14.00
CA TYR A 956 12.84 22.70 13.03
C TYR A 956 12.54 21.20 12.86
N THR A 957 11.27 20.86 12.60
CA THR A 957 10.83 19.49 12.34
C THR A 957 9.82 19.38 11.20
N GLU A 958 9.89 18.27 10.47
CA GLU A 958 8.86 17.87 9.51
C GLU A 958 8.60 16.35 9.55
N LYS A 959 7.48 15.89 8.95
CA LYS A 959 7.17 14.46 8.86
C LYS A 959 8.19 13.74 7.98
N LEU A 960 8.61 12.57 8.43
CA LEU A 960 9.51 11.66 7.73
C LEU A 960 8.86 11.07 6.46
N VAL A 961 9.48 11.28 5.29
CA VAL A 961 9.02 10.72 4.00
C VAL A 961 9.82 9.46 3.66
N TYR A 962 9.36 8.31 4.15
CA TYR A 962 9.97 7.01 3.86
C TYR A 962 9.63 6.52 2.45
N ARG A 963 10.65 6.14 1.68
CA ARG A 963 10.54 5.44 0.40
C ARG A 963 11.11 4.01 0.57
N PRO A 964 10.37 2.94 0.23
CA PRO A 964 10.88 1.57 0.31
C PRO A 964 11.96 1.29 -0.76
N GLU A 965 12.59 0.11 -0.68
CA GLU A 965 13.54 -0.37 -1.69
C GLU A 965 12.88 -0.52 -3.07
N THR A 966 13.52 0.03 -4.08
CA THR A 966 13.07 0.03 -5.48
C THR A 966 14.12 -0.56 -6.42
N TYR A 967 13.66 -1.03 -7.57
CA TYR A 967 14.43 -1.66 -8.63
C TYR A 967 14.20 -0.81 -9.87
N GLU A 968 15.17 0.04 -10.17
CA GLU A 968 15.07 1.07 -11.21
C GLU A 968 15.93 0.70 -12.43
N TYR A 969 15.53 1.10 -13.64
CA TYR A 969 16.37 0.99 -14.84
C TYR A 969 16.78 2.40 -15.28
N ARG A 970 17.97 2.84 -14.91
CA ARG A 970 18.36 4.26 -15.03
C ARG A 970 19.85 4.46 -15.30
N HIS A 971 20.21 5.70 -15.59
CA HIS A 971 21.59 6.17 -15.56
C HIS A 971 22.25 5.87 -14.21
N ILE A 972 23.39 5.18 -14.25
CA ILE A 972 24.24 5.01 -13.09
C ILE A 972 25.20 6.19 -12.96
N SER A 973 25.79 6.34 -11.79
CA SER A 973 26.88 7.27 -11.53
C SER A 973 28.13 6.48 -11.12
N ARG A 974 29.32 6.99 -11.43
CA ARG A 974 30.59 6.34 -11.11
C ARG A 974 31.58 7.32 -10.47
N TRP A 975 32.37 6.84 -9.52
CA TRP A 975 33.40 7.65 -8.87
C TRP A 975 34.46 8.10 -9.88
N LYS A 976 34.72 9.41 -9.94
CA LYS A 976 35.76 10.03 -10.79
C LYS A 976 36.59 11.02 -9.98
N LEU A 977 37.88 11.13 -10.30
CA LEU A 977 38.78 12.12 -9.72
C LEU A 977 38.66 13.44 -10.48
N ILE A 978 38.09 14.48 -9.85
CA ILE A 978 37.88 15.81 -10.43
C ILE A 978 38.34 16.87 -9.43
N LYS A 979 39.42 17.58 -9.77
CA LYS A 979 40.10 18.56 -8.89
C LYS A 979 39.70 20.02 -9.15
N THR A 980 38.75 20.26 -10.04
CA THR A 980 38.29 21.59 -10.45
C THR A 980 36.81 21.75 -10.13
N THR A 981 36.44 22.83 -9.44
CA THR A 981 35.07 23.14 -9.04
C THR A 981 34.47 24.29 -9.86
N GLY A 982 33.16 24.47 -9.74
CA GLY A 982 32.39 25.61 -10.23
C GLY A 982 31.29 25.98 -9.23
N THR A 983 30.37 26.85 -9.62
CA THR A 983 29.23 27.28 -8.78
C THR A 983 27.92 26.96 -9.49
N VAL A 984 26.90 26.56 -8.73
CA VAL A 984 25.54 26.38 -9.25
C VAL A 984 24.60 27.33 -8.53
N THR A 985 23.85 28.13 -9.29
CA THR A 985 22.86 29.09 -8.79
C THR A 985 21.51 28.77 -9.40
N GLY A 986 20.41 29.14 -8.76
CA GLY A 986 19.11 28.98 -9.39
C GLY A 986 17.92 29.39 -8.55
N THR A 987 16.73 29.08 -9.07
CA THR A 987 15.44 29.31 -8.41
C THR A 987 14.59 28.05 -8.41
N VAL A 988 13.92 27.75 -7.29
CA VAL A 988 12.90 26.69 -7.18
C VAL A 988 11.51 27.30 -7.19
N SER A 989 10.60 26.71 -7.95
CA SER A 989 9.20 27.14 -8.07
C SER A 989 8.19 25.98 -8.01
N TYR A 990 6.97 26.26 -7.58
CA TYR A 990 5.86 25.32 -7.48
C TYR A 990 4.55 26.04 -7.82
N HIS A 991 3.74 25.48 -8.73
CA HIS A 991 2.55 26.12 -9.30
C HIS A 991 2.75 27.60 -9.71
N GLY A 992 3.93 27.90 -10.27
CA GLY A 992 4.32 29.24 -10.73
C GLY A 992 4.72 30.24 -9.64
N ARG A 993 4.78 29.83 -8.37
CA ARG A 993 5.26 30.64 -7.24
C ARG A 993 6.66 30.22 -6.84
N ALA A 994 7.45 31.13 -6.28
CA ALA A 994 8.72 30.80 -5.64
C ALA A 994 8.51 29.87 -4.42
N VAL A 995 9.48 29.00 -4.13
CA VAL A 995 9.43 28.09 -2.98
C VAL A 995 10.59 28.41 -2.04
N ASP A 996 10.28 28.96 -0.89
CA ASP A 996 11.17 29.15 0.26
C ASP A 996 11.52 27.81 0.93
N GLY A 997 12.66 27.68 1.61
CA GLY A 997 12.96 26.53 2.46
C GLY A 997 12.99 25.16 1.78
N ALA A 998 12.99 25.08 0.45
CA ALA A 998 13.15 23.84 -0.29
C ALA A 998 14.61 23.40 -0.23
N THR A 999 14.86 22.13 0.07
CA THR A 999 16.24 21.61 0.00
C THR A 999 16.57 21.28 -1.46
N VAL A 1000 17.72 21.77 -1.90
CA VAL A 1000 18.31 21.50 -3.21
C VAL A 1000 19.56 20.65 -3.02
N SER A 1001 19.74 19.60 -3.80
CA SER A 1001 20.96 18.78 -3.79
C SER A 1001 21.60 18.63 -5.17
N ILE A 1002 22.93 18.60 -5.19
CA ILE A 1002 23.76 18.23 -6.33
C ILE A 1002 24.95 17.40 -5.85
N GLY A 1003 24.95 16.12 -6.18
CA GLY A 1003 25.87 15.18 -5.54
C GLY A 1003 25.61 15.12 -4.03
N ALA A 1004 26.69 15.02 -3.24
CA ALA A 1004 26.65 15.18 -1.78
C ALA A 1004 26.47 16.65 -1.30
N SER A 1005 26.45 17.64 -2.20
CA SER A 1005 26.34 19.06 -1.83
C SER A 1005 24.89 19.51 -1.77
N THR A 1006 24.54 20.30 -0.77
CA THR A 1006 23.17 20.79 -0.54
C THR A 1006 23.11 22.32 -0.36
N ALA A 1007 21.93 22.88 -0.59
CA ALA A 1007 21.53 24.21 -0.14
C ALA A 1007 20.04 24.24 0.20
N VAL A 1008 19.61 25.31 0.87
CA VAL A 1008 18.20 25.59 1.16
C VAL A 1008 17.81 26.90 0.45
N THR A 1009 16.61 26.98 -0.12
CA THR A 1009 16.17 28.19 -0.82
C THR A 1009 15.78 29.34 0.10
N ALA A 1010 16.13 30.56 -0.31
CA ALA A 1010 15.70 31.80 0.33
C ALA A 1010 14.21 32.11 0.04
N LEU A 1011 13.67 33.18 0.66
CA LEU A 1011 12.27 33.60 0.55
C LEU A 1011 11.79 33.90 -0.89
N ASP A 1012 12.71 34.23 -1.80
CA ASP A 1012 12.44 34.44 -3.24
C ASP A 1012 12.60 33.16 -4.08
N GLY A 1013 12.83 32.01 -3.43
CA GLY A 1013 13.09 30.72 -4.05
C GLY A 1013 14.52 30.55 -4.58
N SER A 1014 15.41 31.53 -4.39
CA SER A 1014 16.79 31.46 -4.89
C SER A 1014 17.69 30.56 -4.04
N PHE A 1015 18.73 29.98 -4.65
CA PHE A 1015 19.77 29.22 -3.96
C PHE A 1015 21.14 29.38 -4.65
N THR A 1016 22.20 29.03 -3.92
CA THR A 1016 23.58 28.94 -4.44
C THR A 1016 24.31 27.78 -3.77
N ILE A 1017 25.00 26.96 -4.57
CA ILE A 1017 25.91 25.89 -4.11
C ILE A 1017 27.29 26.18 -4.72
N GLY A 1018 28.25 26.51 -3.85
CA GLY A 1018 29.66 26.68 -4.22
C GLY A 1018 30.41 25.35 -4.31
N ASP A 1019 31.63 25.41 -4.84
CA ASP A 1019 32.59 24.31 -4.89
C ASP A 1019 32.09 22.96 -5.45
N VAL A 1020 31.08 22.99 -6.32
CA VAL A 1020 30.56 21.80 -7.00
C VAL A 1020 31.60 21.33 -8.02
N PRO A 1021 32.06 20.06 -7.98
CA PRO A 1021 33.01 19.54 -8.98
C PRO A 1021 32.49 19.73 -10.41
N ALA A 1022 33.38 20.04 -11.35
CA ALA A 1022 33.02 20.19 -12.75
C ALA A 1022 32.57 18.85 -13.37
N GLY A 1023 31.56 18.86 -14.23
CA GLY A 1023 31.01 17.66 -14.88
C GLY A 1023 29.49 17.56 -14.84
N THR A 1024 28.97 16.39 -15.20
CA THR A 1024 27.54 16.11 -15.38
C THR A 1024 26.89 15.62 -14.08
N PHE A 1025 25.83 16.29 -13.63
CA PHE A 1025 25.09 15.94 -12.42
C PHE A 1025 23.59 16.08 -12.62
N LYS A 1026 22.80 15.42 -11.75
CA LYS A 1026 21.36 15.66 -11.62
C LYS A 1026 21.11 16.51 -10.37
N VAL A 1027 20.75 17.78 -10.55
CA VAL A 1027 20.23 18.62 -9.47
C VAL A 1027 18.84 18.13 -9.12
N LYS A 1028 18.51 18.10 -7.83
CA LYS A 1028 17.16 17.81 -7.30
C LYS A 1028 16.75 18.95 -6.38
N ALA A 1029 15.46 19.22 -6.31
CA ALA A 1029 14.85 20.04 -5.26
C ALA A 1029 13.59 19.35 -4.73
N GLY A 1030 13.28 19.56 -3.46
CA GLY A 1030 12.05 19.07 -2.85
C GLY A 1030 11.64 19.85 -1.61
N LYS A 1031 10.32 19.85 -1.32
CA LYS A 1031 9.74 20.39 -0.09
C LYS A 1031 8.46 19.64 0.25
N LEU A 1032 8.20 19.42 1.54
CA LEU A 1032 6.89 18.98 2.02
C LEU A 1032 5.93 20.19 2.02
N ILE A 1033 4.93 20.19 1.15
CA ILE A 1033 3.94 21.26 0.98
C ILE A 1033 2.55 20.66 1.17
N GLU A 1034 1.80 21.15 2.16
CA GLU A 1034 0.41 20.71 2.45
C GLU A 1034 0.23 19.18 2.54
N ARG A 1035 1.24 18.50 3.13
CA ARG A 1035 1.37 17.02 3.30
C ARG A 1035 1.80 16.25 2.04
N VAL A 1036 1.96 16.91 0.90
CA VAL A 1036 2.49 16.35 -0.34
C VAL A 1036 3.99 16.64 -0.44
N TYR A 1037 4.83 15.65 -0.78
CA TYR A 1037 6.25 15.90 -1.04
C TYR A 1037 6.44 16.26 -2.51
N ALA A 1038 6.42 17.56 -2.82
CA ALA A 1038 6.61 18.06 -4.16
C ALA A 1038 8.10 18.03 -4.51
N GLU A 1039 8.47 17.35 -5.61
CA GLU A 1039 9.86 17.19 -6.04
C GLU A 1039 10.06 17.59 -7.50
N GLY A 1040 11.29 17.98 -7.85
CA GLY A 1040 11.70 18.35 -9.20
C GLY A 1040 13.19 18.11 -9.41
N ALA A 1041 13.61 17.78 -10.64
CA ALA A 1041 15.01 17.49 -10.92
C ALA A 1041 15.42 17.80 -12.37
N LEU A 1042 16.69 18.16 -12.55
CA LEU A 1042 17.27 18.59 -13.83
C LEU A 1042 18.69 18.04 -13.99
N SER A 1043 19.02 17.48 -15.16
CA SER A 1043 20.40 17.14 -15.51
C SER A 1043 21.15 18.38 -16.01
N ILE A 1044 22.33 18.66 -15.47
CA ILE A 1044 23.14 19.84 -15.79
C ILE A 1044 24.61 19.48 -16.01
N SER A 1045 25.35 20.41 -16.62
CA SER A 1045 26.81 20.40 -16.66
C SER A 1045 27.38 21.58 -15.87
N VAL A 1046 28.22 21.28 -14.88
CA VAL A 1046 28.98 22.26 -14.10
C VAL A 1046 30.31 22.51 -14.79
N THR A 1047 30.61 23.77 -15.11
CA THR A 1047 31.87 24.15 -15.79
C THR A 1047 32.87 24.68 -14.77
N ALA A 1048 34.13 24.27 -14.87
CA ALA A 1048 35.20 24.68 -13.96
C ALA A 1048 35.36 26.21 -13.93
N ASN A 1049 35.48 26.78 -12.72
CA ASN A 1049 35.61 28.21 -12.45
C ASN A 1049 34.50 29.09 -13.07
N SER A 1050 33.30 28.53 -13.26
CA SER A 1050 32.14 29.22 -13.85
C SER A 1050 30.87 28.97 -13.03
N THR A 1051 29.88 29.85 -13.22
CA THR A 1051 28.55 29.72 -12.60
C THR A 1051 27.56 29.13 -13.60
N THR A 1052 26.98 27.97 -13.28
CA THR A 1052 25.86 27.38 -14.01
C THR A 1052 24.54 27.79 -13.35
N SER A 1053 23.68 28.52 -14.08
CA SER A 1053 22.36 28.93 -13.57
C SER A 1053 21.26 27.95 -13.99
N VAL A 1054 20.34 27.63 -13.07
CA VAL A 1054 19.25 26.66 -13.29
C VAL A 1054 17.89 27.19 -12.80
N ALA A 1055 16.81 26.64 -13.32
CA ALA A 1055 15.46 26.81 -12.78
C ALA A 1055 14.84 25.43 -12.57
N ILE A 1056 14.24 25.20 -11.41
CA ILE A 1056 13.63 23.91 -11.04
C ILE A 1056 12.15 24.15 -10.72
N THR A 1057 11.28 23.37 -11.35
CA THR A 1057 9.85 23.35 -11.05
C THR A 1057 9.53 22.06 -10.30
N LEU A 1058 9.05 22.17 -9.06
CA LEU A 1058 8.51 21.05 -8.31
C LEU A 1058 7.18 20.62 -8.92
N GLN A 1059 6.88 19.32 -8.87
CA GLN A 1059 5.63 18.74 -9.37
C GLN A 1059 4.95 17.92 -8.28
N ASP A 1060 3.63 17.85 -8.35
CA ASP A 1060 2.83 16.92 -7.55
C ASP A 1060 3.12 15.45 -7.94
N PRO A 1061 3.10 14.51 -6.98
CA PRO A 1061 3.11 13.09 -7.29
C PRO A 1061 1.83 12.69 -8.05
N PRO A 1062 1.87 11.68 -8.96
CA PRO A 1062 0.76 11.44 -9.88
C PRO A 1062 -0.52 10.96 -9.19
N GLU A 1063 -1.64 11.64 -9.45
CA GLU A 1063 -2.97 11.42 -8.82
C GLU A 1063 -3.45 9.96 -8.75
N PHE A 1064 -3.03 9.09 -9.66
CA PHE A 1064 -3.50 7.71 -9.74
C PHE A 1064 -2.92 6.78 -8.65
N TYR A 1065 -1.85 7.20 -7.95
CA TYR A 1065 -1.37 6.52 -6.75
C TYR A 1065 -2.09 7.09 -5.52
N ARG A 1066 -2.86 6.26 -4.82
CA ARG A 1066 -3.62 6.67 -3.64
C ARG A 1066 -2.99 6.16 -2.36
N GLU A 1067 -3.08 6.96 -1.31
CA GLU A 1067 -2.86 6.53 0.08
C GLU A 1067 -4.21 6.62 0.80
N VAL A 1068 -4.74 5.48 1.23
CA VAL A 1068 -5.85 5.47 2.18
C VAL A 1068 -5.30 5.73 3.57
N VAL A 1069 -5.94 6.64 4.29
CA VAL A 1069 -5.73 6.80 5.73
C VAL A 1069 -7.05 6.52 6.43
N LEU A 1070 -7.01 5.55 7.35
CA LEU A 1070 -8.10 5.19 8.23
C LEU A 1070 -7.90 5.89 9.57
N SER A 1071 -8.93 6.56 10.09
CA SER A 1071 -8.87 7.24 11.39
C SER A 1071 -10.22 7.20 12.09
N GLY A 1072 -10.26 6.82 13.36
CA GLY A 1072 -11.52 6.65 14.07
C GLY A 1072 -11.36 6.11 15.48
N SER A 1073 -12.39 5.43 15.95
CA SER A 1073 -12.40 4.79 17.25
C SER A 1073 -13.38 3.63 17.32
N LEU A 1074 -13.00 2.61 18.08
CA LEU A 1074 -13.85 1.50 18.48
C LEU A 1074 -14.17 1.66 19.98
N TYR A 1075 -15.43 1.64 20.37
CA TYR A 1075 -15.84 1.63 21.78
C TYR A 1075 -16.44 0.27 22.11
N ILE A 1076 -15.86 -0.43 23.09
CA ILE A 1076 -16.30 -1.76 23.54
C ILE A 1076 -16.91 -1.61 24.93
N ARG A 1077 -18.05 -2.28 25.15
CA ARG A 1077 -18.66 -2.49 26.47
C ARG A 1077 -18.72 -3.98 26.76
N ASP A 1078 -18.36 -4.30 27.99
CA ASP A 1078 -18.47 -5.57 28.71
C ASP A 1078 -19.52 -5.36 29.81
N ASP A 1079 -20.66 -6.07 29.80
CA ASP A 1079 -21.83 -5.76 30.64
C ASP A 1079 -22.15 -6.81 31.70
N GLN A 1080 -21.14 -7.19 32.47
CA GLN A 1080 -21.28 -8.20 33.52
C GLN A 1080 -22.26 -7.79 34.63
N LEU A 1081 -23.05 -8.76 35.11
CA LEU A 1081 -24.09 -8.63 36.15
C LEU A 1081 -23.64 -7.99 37.49
N ILE A 1082 -22.34 -7.84 37.72
CA ILE A 1082 -21.75 -7.31 38.96
C ILE A 1082 -20.80 -6.12 38.73
N SER A 1083 -20.29 -5.93 37.51
CA SER A 1083 -19.35 -4.86 37.16
C SER A 1083 -19.19 -4.73 35.65
N SER A 1084 -20.02 -3.90 35.01
CA SER A 1084 -19.81 -3.50 33.61
C SER A 1084 -18.51 -2.72 33.45
N ASN A 1085 -17.75 -3.01 32.40
CA ASN A 1085 -16.57 -2.25 31.97
C ASN A 1085 -16.81 -1.66 30.58
N SER A 1086 -16.13 -0.56 30.25
CA SER A 1086 -16.10 -0.06 28.88
C SER A 1086 -14.85 0.74 28.58
N ARG A 1087 -14.37 0.64 27.33
CA ARG A 1087 -13.20 1.37 26.87
C ARG A 1087 -13.35 1.84 25.44
N LYS A 1088 -12.88 3.06 25.21
CA LYS A 1088 -12.69 3.62 23.86
C LYS A 1088 -11.25 3.39 23.40
N TYR A 1089 -11.12 2.70 22.29
CA TYR A 1089 -9.87 2.38 21.60
C TYR A 1089 -9.71 3.32 20.39
N GLY A 1090 -8.50 3.79 20.15
CA GLY A 1090 -8.16 4.60 18.99
C GLY A 1090 -7.87 3.71 17.78
N MET A 1091 -8.39 4.10 16.60
CA MET A 1091 -8.01 3.48 15.33
C MET A 1091 -7.30 4.50 14.45
N TYR A 1092 -6.06 4.22 14.07
CA TYR A 1092 -5.36 4.99 13.04
C TYR A 1092 -4.42 4.11 12.20
N TYR A 1093 -4.49 4.25 10.89
CA TYR A 1093 -3.59 3.59 9.93
C TYR A 1093 -3.30 4.52 8.74
N ASP A 1094 -2.03 4.89 8.53
CA ASP A 1094 -1.51 5.47 7.30
C ASP A 1094 -0.62 4.48 6.52
N GLY A 1095 -0.18 4.87 5.32
CA GLY A 1095 0.64 4.03 4.44
C GLY A 1095 -0.11 2.94 3.67
N ILE A 1096 -1.46 2.96 3.65
CA ILE A 1096 -2.26 1.96 2.92
C ILE A 1096 -2.33 2.36 1.45
N PHE A 1097 -1.36 1.87 0.65
CA PHE A 1097 -1.26 2.23 -0.76
C PHE A 1097 -2.18 1.38 -1.65
N VAL A 1098 -2.99 2.06 -2.47
CA VAL A 1098 -3.91 1.46 -3.45
C VAL A 1098 -3.81 2.21 -4.79
N GLY A 1099 -3.89 1.48 -5.89
CA GLY A 1099 -3.64 2.07 -7.22
C GLY A 1099 -3.75 1.05 -8.36
N PRO A 1100 -3.50 1.48 -9.62
CA PRO A 1100 -3.65 0.64 -10.82
C PRO A 1100 -2.78 -0.63 -10.89
N PHE A 1101 -1.80 -0.78 -9.98
CA PHE A 1101 -0.90 -1.96 -9.88
C PHE A 1101 -0.97 -2.64 -8.50
N GLY A 1102 -1.77 -2.08 -7.60
CA GLY A 1102 -2.09 -2.59 -6.27
C GLY A 1102 -3.56 -2.32 -6.02
N THR A 1103 -4.42 -3.00 -6.78
CA THR A 1103 -5.85 -2.63 -6.87
C THR A 1103 -6.67 -3.09 -5.67
N HIS A 1104 -6.05 -3.74 -4.68
CA HIS A 1104 -6.68 -4.24 -3.47
C HIS A 1104 -5.74 -4.07 -2.27
N ALA A 1105 -6.29 -3.70 -1.12
CA ALA A 1105 -5.63 -3.71 0.19
C ALA A 1105 -6.61 -4.14 1.28
N GLU A 1106 -6.09 -4.74 2.35
CA GLU A 1106 -6.84 -5.13 3.53
C GLU A 1106 -6.12 -4.66 4.79
N GLN A 1107 -6.85 -4.09 5.75
CA GLN A 1107 -6.35 -3.73 7.07
C GLN A 1107 -7.22 -4.42 8.14
N VAL A 1108 -6.57 -4.92 9.19
CA VAL A 1108 -7.24 -5.54 10.34
C VAL A 1108 -6.82 -4.80 11.62
N HIS A 1109 -7.77 -4.59 12.51
CA HIS A 1109 -7.62 -4.08 13.87
C HIS A 1109 -8.26 -5.09 14.82
N LYS A 1110 -7.64 -5.33 15.98
CA LYS A 1110 -8.10 -6.30 16.98
C LYS A 1110 -7.88 -5.71 18.37
N GLU A 1111 -8.90 -5.77 19.21
CA GLU A 1111 -8.83 -5.29 20.60
C GLU A 1111 -9.54 -6.29 21.53
N GLY A 1112 -8.93 -6.56 22.68
CA GLY A 1112 -9.52 -7.34 23.77
C GLY A 1112 -10.16 -6.44 24.82
N HIS A 1113 -11.24 -6.91 25.46
CA HIS A 1113 -11.85 -6.23 26.60
C HIS A 1113 -12.43 -7.22 27.63
N GLY A 1114 -12.58 -6.77 28.89
CA GLY A 1114 -13.08 -7.58 30.00
C GLY A 1114 -12.16 -8.72 30.48
N GLY A 1115 -11.19 -9.15 29.65
CA GLY A 1115 -10.50 -10.41 29.81
C GLY A 1115 -11.22 -11.59 29.14
N GLU A 1116 -12.39 -11.40 28.50
CA GLU A 1116 -13.14 -12.46 27.81
C GLU A 1116 -13.70 -12.09 26.42
N ILE A 1117 -13.78 -10.80 26.08
CA ILE A 1117 -14.25 -10.30 24.78
C ILE A 1117 -13.06 -10.03 23.85
N ARG A 1118 -13.23 -10.32 22.55
CA ARG A 1118 -12.37 -9.76 21.50
C ARG A 1118 -13.20 -9.21 20.35
N VAL A 1119 -12.89 -7.98 19.93
CA VAL A 1119 -13.50 -7.37 18.74
C VAL A 1119 -12.46 -7.25 17.63
N GLU A 1120 -12.84 -7.63 16.41
CA GLU A 1120 -11.98 -7.54 15.22
C GLU A 1120 -12.65 -6.72 14.12
N VAL A 1121 -12.01 -5.62 13.71
CA VAL A 1121 -12.46 -4.78 12.60
C VAL A 1121 -11.59 -5.05 11.38
N TYR A 1122 -12.23 -5.40 10.27
CA TYR A 1122 -11.60 -5.63 8.98
C TYR A 1122 -12.05 -4.54 8.00
N VAL A 1123 -11.11 -4.03 7.20
CA VAL A 1123 -11.37 -3.03 6.16
C VAL A 1123 -10.75 -3.55 4.85
N LYS A 1124 -11.59 -3.92 3.89
CA LYS A 1124 -11.19 -4.32 2.53
C LYS A 1124 -11.41 -3.15 1.58
N MET A 1125 -10.40 -2.82 0.78
CA MET A 1125 -10.32 -1.64 -0.07
C MET A 1125 -9.93 -2.02 -1.50
N ASP A 1126 -10.77 -1.71 -2.49
CA ASP A 1126 -10.47 -1.85 -3.90
C ASP A 1126 -10.27 -0.48 -4.57
N TRP A 1127 -9.22 -0.34 -5.38
CA TRP A 1127 -9.06 0.79 -6.29
C TRP A 1127 -10.00 0.66 -7.50
N LYS A 1128 -10.68 1.75 -7.86
CA LYS A 1128 -11.58 1.87 -9.00
C LYS A 1128 -11.12 3.04 -9.89
N PHE A 1129 -10.96 2.79 -11.19
CA PHE A 1129 -10.57 3.83 -12.16
C PHE A 1129 -11.59 5.00 -12.13
N PRO A 1130 -11.15 6.28 -12.15
CA PRO A 1130 -9.76 6.73 -12.32
C PRO A 1130 -8.92 6.85 -11.04
N GLY A 1131 -9.53 6.84 -9.85
CA GLY A 1131 -8.82 7.02 -8.57
C GLY A 1131 -9.68 6.91 -7.31
N ASP A 1132 -10.87 6.34 -7.41
CA ASP A 1132 -11.77 6.12 -6.28
C ASP A 1132 -11.37 4.85 -5.51
N ILE A 1133 -11.65 4.81 -4.21
CA ILE A 1133 -11.56 3.58 -3.41
C ILE A 1133 -12.97 3.16 -3.00
N ALA A 1134 -13.35 1.92 -3.28
CA ALA A 1134 -14.61 1.34 -2.80
C ALA A 1134 -14.33 0.03 -2.06
N GLY A 1135 -15.13 -0.30 -1.07
CA GLY A 1135 -14.77 -1.39 -0.17
C GLY A 1135 -15.85 -1.81 0.81
N THR A 1136 -15.42 -2.58 1.81
CA THR A 1136 -16.28 -3.15 2.85
C THR A 1136 -15.56 -3.10 4.18
N VAL A 1137 -16.23 -2.58 5.20
CA VAL A 1137 -15.84 -2.70 6.60
C VAL A 1137 -16.71 -3.78 7.23
N TYR A 1138 -16.12 -4.68 8.01
CA TYR A 1138 -16.90 -5.58 8.87
C TYR A 1138 -16.29 -5.68 10.26
N VAL A 1139 -17.17 -5.72 11.27
CA VAL A 1139 -16.81 -5.89 12.67
C VAL A 1139 -17.25 -7.29 13.08
N LYS A 1140 -16.36 -8.03 13.75
CA LYS A 1140 -16.65 -9.32 14.38
C LYS A 1140 -16.55 -9.19 15.88
N PHE A 1141 -17.48 -9.81 16.59
CA PHE A 1141 -17.56 -9.85 18.04
C PHE A 1141 -17.37 -11.29 18.52
N TYR A 1142 -16.34 -11.51 19.35
CA TYR A 1142 -16.00 -12.80 19.95
C TYR A 1142 -16.16 -12.70 21.46
N GLU A 1143 -16.79 -13.70 22.07
CA GLU A 1143 -17.03 -13.82 23.53
C GLU A 1143 -16.48 -15.19 24.00
N GLY A 1144 -16.36 -15.45 25.31
CA GLY A 1144 -15.90 -16.76 25.78
C GLY A 1144 -15.40 -16.82 27.22
N ARG A 1145 -14.12 -17.22 27.40
CA ARG A 1145 -13.44 -17.31 28.72
C ARG A 1145 -12.04 -16.70 28.72
N ASN A 1146 -11.63 -16.12 27.60
CA ASN A 1146 -10.40 -15.38 27.41
C ASN A 1146 -10.45 -14.66 26.06
N GLU A 1147 -9.74 -13.54 25.94
CA GLU A 1147 -9.66 -12.73 24.72
C GLU A 1147 -8.97 -13.49 23.54
N ASP A 1148 -8.33 -14.64 23.81
CA ASP A 1148 -7.77 -15.57 22.80
C ASP A 1148 -8.85 -16.52 22.22
N THR A 1149 -10.13 -16.40 22.63
CA THR A 1149 -11.28 -17.24 22.22
C THR A 1149 -11.46 -17.41 20.70
N GLY A 1150 -11.88 -18.60 20.27
CA GLY A 1150 -12.27 -18.87 18.88
C GLY A 1150 -13.76 -18.65 18.59
N ASP A 1151 -14.58 -18.42 19.62
CA ASP A 1151 -16.04 -18.39 19.51
C ASP A 1151 -16.51 -17.05 18.95
N LEU A 1152 -17.11 -17.07 17.75
CA LEU A 1152 -17.62 -15.89 17.06
C LEU A 1152 -19.12 -15.84 17.28
N GLU A 1153 -19.57 -14.88 18.09
CA GLU A 1153 -20.99 -14.68 18.31
C GLU A 1153 -21.61 -13.89 17.15
N ASP A 1154 -21.16 -12.66 16.96
CA ASP A 1154 -21.87 -11.70 16.13
C ASP A 1154 -20.97 -10.89 15.18
N LYS A 1155 -21.59 -10.30 14.15
CA LYS A 1155 -20.89 -9.51 13.14
C LYS A 1155 -21.83 -8.56 12.39
N GLU A 1156 -21.34 -7.36 12.08
CA GLU A 1156 -22.00 -6.45 11.14
C GLU A 1156 -21.07 -5.99 10.02
N THR A 1157 -21.66 -5.49 8.93
CA THR A 1157 -20.93 -5.25 7.67
C THR A 1157 -21.52 -4.10 6.86
N GLU A 1158 -20.69 -3.09 6.56
CA GLU A 1158 -21.06 -1.89 5.81
C GLU A 1158 -20.15 -1.70 4.57
N GLN A 1159 -20.71 -1.20 3.46
CA GLN A 1159 -19.96 -0.88 2.23
C GLN A 1159 -19.72 0.63 2.10
N PHE A 1160 -18.62 1.02 1.45
CA PHE A 1160 -18.20 2.42 1.31
C PHE A 1160 -17.62 2.72 -0.09
N ARG A 1161 -17.62 3.99 -0.51
CA ARG A 1161 -16.94 4.48 -1.72
C ARG A 1161 -16.42 5.92 -1.54
N VAL A 1162 -15.12 6.03 -1.26
CA VAL A 1162 -14.40 7.30 -1.13
C VAL A 1162 -13.85 7.77 -2.47
N ALA A 1163 -14.42 8.85 -3.00
CA ALA A 1163 -13.92 9.51 -4.21
C ALA A 1163 -12.49 10.06 -4.05
N ARG A 1164 -11.75 10.25 -5.14
CA ARG A 1164 -10.39 10.84 -5.10
C ARG A 1164 -10.36 12.19 -4.36
N GLY A 1165 -9.47 12.32 -3.37
CA GLY A 1165 -9.30 13.54 -2.56
C GLY A 1165 -10.38 13.74 -1.48
N SER A 1166 -11.35 12.84 -1.38
CA SER A 1166 -12.46 12.91 -0.42
C SER A 1166 -12.24 12.01 0.79
N ARG A 1167 -13.20 12.07 1.72
CA ARG A 1167 -13.34 11.19 2.87
C ARG A 1167 -14.79 10.80 3.10
N GLU A 1168 -14.99 9.67 3.75
CA GLU A 1168 -16.29 9.09 4.10
C GLU A 1168 -16.23 8.58 5.55
N THR A 1169 -17.37 8.50 6.25
CA THR A 1169 -17.43 7.97 7.62
C THR A 1169 -18.34 6.77 7.70
N VAL A 1170 -17.76 5.59 7.95
CA VAL A 1170 -18.48 4.36 8.27
C VAL A 1170 -18.80 4.34 9.77
N ARG A 1171 -19.99 3.86 10.13
CA ARG A 1171 -20.39 3.58 11.51
C ARG A 1171 -21.02 2.19 11.57
N ILE A 1172 -20.59 1.36 12.52
CA ILE A 1172 -21.12 0.01 12.72
C ILE A 1172 -21.33 -0.17 14.23
N HIS A 1173 -22.48 -0.71 14.60
CA HIS A 1173 -22.84 -1.08 15.97
C HIS A 1173 -23.10 -2.59 16.00
N VAL A 1174 -22.43 -3.31 16.90
CA VAL A 1174 -22.64 -4.75 17.14
C VAL A 1174 -23.08 -4.94 18.58
N VAL A 1175 -23.96 -5.91 18.83
CA VAL A 1175 -24.41 -6.35 20.15
C VAL A 1175 -24.16 -7.85 20.23
N SER A 1176 -23.71 -8.36 21.38
CA SER A 1176 -23.65 -9.79 21.68
C SER A 1176 -25.06 -10.41 21.69
N SER A 1177 -25.21 -11.61 21.13
CA SER A 1177 -26.46 -12.40 21.20
C SER A 1177 -26.35 -13.63 22.12
N GLY A 1178 -25.22 -13.78 22.82
CA GLY A 1178 -24.88 -14.87 23.71
C GLY A 1178 -25.63 -14.93 25.03
N VAL A 1179 -25.22 -15.87 25.88
CA VAL A 1179 -25.87 -16.17 27.17
C VAL A 1179 -25.27 -15.31 28.31
N GLY A 1180 -25.13 -14.02 28.03
CA GLY A 1180 -24.73 -12.95 28.96
C GLY A 1180 -25.60 -11.73 28.71
N GLY A 1181 -25.50 -11.17 27.50
CA GLY A 1181 -26.51 -10.31 26.90
C GLY A 1181 -26.51 -8.85 27.38
N GLY A 1182 -25.56 -8.06 26.86
CA GLY A 1182 -25.47 -6.61 27.10
C GLY A 1182 -24.24 -5.95 26.44
N ASP A 1183 -23.27 -6.75 26.04
CA ASP A 1183 -22.01 -6.31 25.45
C ASP A 1183 -22.19 -5.69 24.06
N THR A 1184 -21.43 -4.62 23.77
CA THR A 1184 -21.54 -3.88 22.50
C THR A 1184 -20.20 -3.44 21.93
N ALA A 1185 -20.13 -3.31 20.61
CA ALA A 1185 -19.01 -2.71 19.89
C ALA A 1185 -19.49 -1.60 18.94
N ASP A 1186 -19.13 -0.36 19.27
CA ASP A 1186 -19.43 0.85 18.50
C ASP A 1186 -18.21 1.32 17.71
N LEU A 1187 -18.18 1.03 16.42
CA LEU A 1187 -17.18 1.54 15.48
C LEU A 1187 -17.64 2.87 14.88
N THR A 1188 -16.75 3.86 14.87
CA THR A 1188 -16.82 5.02 13.97
C THR A 1188 -15.48 5.21 13.28
N LEU A 1189 -15.48 5.13 11.95
CA LEU A 1189 -14.27 5.07 11.11
C LEU A 1189 -14.36 6.06 9.95
N GLU A 1190 -13.53 7.11 9.97
CA GLU A 1190 -13.27 7.95 8.80
C GLU A 1190 -12.26 7.27 7.88
N ILE A 1191 -12.59 7.19 6.60
CA ILE A 1191 -11.79 6.62 5.52
C ILE A 1191 -11.50 7.77 4.55
N SER A 1192 -10.23 8.15 4.39
CA SER A 1192 -9.80 9.21 3.48
C SER A 1192 -8.98 8.66 2.31
N ASN A 1193 -9.20 9.19 1.11
CA ASN A 1193 -8.56 8.76 -0.13
C ASN A 1193 -7.60 9.85 -0.65
N ASN A 1194 -6.37 9.84 -0.15
CA ASN A 1194 -5.36 10.88 -0.37
C ASN A 1194 -4.49 10.58 -1.61
N VAL A 1195 -3.81 11.59 -2.15
CA VAL A 1195 -2.71 11.34 -3.12
C VAL A 1195 -1.54 10.76 -2.34
N ARG A 1196 -0.90 9.72 -2.89
CA ARG A 1196 0.29 9.12 -2.27
C ARG A 1196 1.47 10.12 -2.30
N PRO A 1197 2.09 10.48 -1.15
CA PRO A 1197 3.31 11.26 -1.12
C PRO A 1197 4.48 10.55 -1.81
#